data_AF-A0A507CF66-F1
#
_entry.id   AF-A0A507CF66-F1
#
_cell.length_a   1.000
_cell.length_b   1.000
_cell.length_c   1.000
_cell.angle_alpha   90.00
_cell.angle_beta   90.00
_cell.angle_gamma   90.00
#
_symmetry.space_group_name_H-M   'P 1'
#
loop_
_entity.id
_entity.type
_entity.pdbx_description
1 polymer ?
#
loop_
_entity_poly.entity_id
_entity_poly.type
_entity_poly.pdbx_seq_one_letter_code
_entity_poly.pdbx_strand_id
1 'polypeptide(L)'
;MPWSVDGCKQDDAAQSAFVEATLFNTKTNTFRVYHPLIIQKGSTPLAPPTPITVDANEVVGLWFGANGNLLILVDSGGSLKQGVCVNGLDGSPFGQFAHCNAIAFWTATNAAIKAGALTIPPLGNDMMGKPCPTTRSFEHVDQDPADNIVTSYITMGGMFAQNIPQNVAKFPTATVLANPGDNRLLDVAVNPAIGCKPFTAIDATDPSGNTQTGSLALNELSAAANQAPPIAYMQPGNPMTLDGKGAYSVPKLNLYRIAVNQAPVDANANLTSMDISYCMNLLNIGAPYVQAYSSLFAAKKSPTAVATNLFTFMVQRYATAWTNTKCPDLIGTGIMPIEAIMDANQVCTGGIFHFATAQCPATPMTINSPTIMNGTAAPPPVAAGGAPAPAAPAPAAATGSTVPILVNAPCNAKIAVQYPSTCPSGPMRLSARQLSSLQESMVQQAVNEFEARLHAIYPVPTNPLTTGLGTAWVVNGCKQDDPAQNAFVEATLFNTKTNAFRVYHPLIIQKGSTPLVPPTPITVDANEVVGIWFGGNGNLVLQVDSGGSLKQGVCVNGLDGSPFGQFSHCNAIAFWTATNAAIKAGALTIPPLGNDMMGKPCPTTRSFEHVDQDPADNIVTSYITMNGMFAQNIPQNVAKFPTATVLANPGDNRLLDVAVNPAIGCKPFTAVDATDPTGATMTGSLALNELSAAANQAPPIALMQPGNPMTLDAKGAYSLAKLNLYRTAVNQPPLDANANLTAVDISYCMNLLNIGAPYVMGYSNLFAAKKSPTAVATNLFTFMVQRYAAAWTNTKCPDLIQTAIMPIEAIMDANQVCTGGIFHFALGGTCPATPMTINSPTIMNGTATTPPAGGGAAATAPATIAGATVPILVNAPCSAKIAVQYPSSCPTGPMRLRARQLSSVQQSLVQKVVDEFEARLHAIYRDL
;
A
#
# COMPACT_ATOMS: atom_id res chain seq x y z
N MET A 1 -6.12 49.15 22.74
CA MET A 1 -7.59 49.29 22.59
C MET A 1 -8.17 47.92 22.29
N PRO A 2 -9.39 47.60 22.74
CA PRO A 2 -10.05 46.36 22.33
C PRO A 2 -10.34 46.38 20.83
N TRP A 3 -10.33 45.21 20.22
CA TRP A 3 -10.82 44.98 18.87
C TRP A 3 -12.35 44.86 18.92
N SER A 4 -13.05 45.26 17.85
CA SER A 4 -14.52 45.17 17.79
C SER A 4 -14.97 44.22 16.70
N VAL A 5 -15.98 43.41 16.99
CA VAL A 5 -16.69 42.59 15.99
C VAL A 5 -18.10 43.13 15.73
N ASP A 6 -18.57 43.00 14.49
CA ASP A 6 -19.89 43.41 14.02
C ASP A 6 -20.48 42.30 13.11
N GLY A 7 -21.79 42.29 12.90
CA GLY A 7 -22.47 41.28 12.09
C GLY A 7 -22.62 39.90 12.73
N CYS A 8 -22.13 39.72 13.97
CA CYS A 8 -22.35 38.55 14.80
C CYS A 8 -22.65 38.95 16.25
N LYS A 9 -23.14 38.01 17.05
CA LYS A 9 -23.32 38.17 18.50
C LYS A 9 -22.11 37.58 19.24
N GLN A 10 -21.23 38.43 19.76
CA GLN A 10 -19.96 37.97 20.35
C GLN A 10 -20.14 37.09 21.59
N ASP A 11 -21.23 37.22 22.36
CA ASP A 11 -21.56 36.35 23.50
C ASP A 11 -22.31 35.06 23.10
N ASP A 12 -22.56 34.85 21.81
CA ASP A 12 -23.05 33.58 21.28
C ASP A 12 -21.86 32.68 20.90
N ALA A 13 -21.71 31.57 21.62
CA ALA A 13 -20.63 30.61 21.41
C ALA A 13 -20.57 30.02 20.00
N ALA A 14 -21.65 30.07 19.20
CA ALA A 14 -21.64 29.63 17.81
C ALA A 14 -21.17 30.71 16.81
N GLN A 15 -20.97 31.95 17.26
CA GLN A 15 -20.71 33.09 16.37
C GLN A 15 -19.48 33.92 16.74
N SER A 16 -18.90 33.70 17.91
CA SER A 16 -17.81 34.51 18.44
C SER A 16 -16.55 34.50 17.58
N ALA A 17 -15.86 35.64 17.55
CA ALA A 17 -14.55 35.80 16.94
C ALA A 17 -13.44 35.88 18.00
N PHE A 18 -12.24 35.44 17.63
CA PHE A 18 -11.05 35.33 18.48
C PHE A 18 -9.83 35.82 17.71
N VAL A 19 -8.84 36.34 18.45
CA VAL A 19 -7.53 36.73 17.90
C VAL A 19 -6.42 36.32 18.85
N GLU A 20 -5.33 35.83 18.28
CA GLU A 20 -4.14 35.37 18.99
C GLU A 20 -2.88 35.97 18.35
N ALA A 21 -1.94 36.41 19.19
CA ALA A 21 -0.66 36.93 18.78
C ALA A 21 0.47 36.07 19.34
N THR A 22 1.40 35.65 18.50
CA THR A 22 2.66 35.04 18.95
C THR A 22 3.81 35.96 18.56
N LEU A 23 4.63 36.29 19.55
CA LEU A 23 5.76 37.20 19.42
C LEU A 23 7.04 36.39 19.53
N PHE A 24 7.91 36.50 18.51
CA PHE A 24 9.23 35.88 18.48
C PHE A 24 10.30 36.96 18.58
N ASN A 25 11.11 36.93 19.64
CA ASN A 25 12.22 37.84 19.79
C ASN A 25 13.47 37.29 19.08
N THR A 26 13.90 37.94 18.00
CA THR A 26 15.01 37.47 17.17
C THR A 26 16.39 37.61 17.81
N LYS A 27 16.49 38.35 18.93
CA LYS A 27 17.73 38.53 19.67
C LYS A 27 17.90 37.46 20.74
N THR A 28 16.84 37.14 21.48
CA THR A 28 16.87 36.14 22.56
C THR A 28 16.43 34.75 22.11
N ASN A 29 15.83 34.62 20.92
CA ASN A 29 15.22 33.40 20.40
C ASN A 29 14.14 32.83 21.34
N THR A 30 13.36 33.71 21.99
CA THR A 30 12.29 33.34 22.91
C THR A 30 10.92 33.75 22.38
N PHE A 31 9.89 33.02 22.79
CA PHE A 31 8.50 33.31 22.47
C PHE A 31 7.74 33.90 23.66
N ARG A 32 6.70 34.67 23.36
CA ARG A 32 5.57 34.95 24.25
C ARG A 32 4.28 35.06 23.45
N VAL A 33 3.15 34.75 24.08
CA VAL A 33 1.82 34.75 23.46
C VAL A 33 1.00 35.87 24.08
N TYR A 34 0.16 36.52 23.29
CA TYR A 34 -0.77 37.54 23.75
C TYR A 34 -2.13 37.28 23.13
N HIS A 35 -3.20 37.46 23.92
CA HIS A 35 -4.57 37.19 23.52
C HIS A 35 -5.35 38.51 23.45
N PRO A 36 -5.29 39.27 22.33
CA PRO A 36 -6.00 40.55 22.26
C PRO A 36 -7.50 40.38 22.52
N LEU A 37 -8.09 41.36 23.20
CA LEU A 37 -9.52 41.34 23.53
C LEU A 37 -10.38 41.76 22.32
N ILE A 38 -11.33 40.91 21.93
CA ILE A 38 -12.44 41.26 21.03
C ILE A 38 -13.70 41.52 21.86
N ILE A 39 -14.41 42.61 21.54
CA ILE A 39 -15.69 42.97 22.12
C ILE A 39 -16.75 43.18 21.03
N GLN A 40 -18.03 43.09 21.40
CA GLN A 40 -19.13 43.51 20.52
C GLN A 40 -18.96 45.00 20.16
N LYS A 41 -19.12 45.36 18.89
CA LYS A 41 -19.12 46.77 18.47
C LYS A 41 -20.15 47.57 19.26
N GLY A 42 -19.69 48.67 19.85
CA GLY A 42 -20.50 49.55 20.69
C GLY A 42 -20.62 49.12 22.15
N SER A 43 -20.07 47.96 22.56
CA SER A 43 -20.00 47.58 23.97
C SER A 43 -18.74 48.11 24.65
N THR A 44 -18.72 48.05 25.98
CA THR A 44 -17.53 48.33 26.80
C THR A 44 -16.91 47.03 27.31
N PRO A 45 -15.58 46.95 27.41
CA PRO A 45 -14.92 45.81 28.05
C PRO A 45 -15.38 45.59 29.50
N LEU A 46 -15.53 44.34 29.90
CA LEU A 46 -15.80 43.96 31.29
C LEU A 46 -14.61 44.29 32.20
N ALA A 47 -13.40 44.20 31.65
CA ALA A 47 -12.17 44.72 32.23
C ALA A 47 -11.31 45.34 31.12
N PRO A 48 -10.51 46.39 31.41
CA PRO A 48 -9.55 46.91 30.46
C PRO A 48 -8.61 45.81 29.95
N PRO A 49 -8.31 45.74 28.65
CA PRO A 49 -7.34 44.78 28.14
C PRO A 49 -5.95 45.10 28.70
N THR A 50 -5.19 44.07 29.07
CA THR A 50 -3.81 44.19 29.53
C THR A 50 -2.98 44.88 28.43
N PRO A 51 -2.32 46.01 28.71
CA PRO A 51 -1.42 46.65 27.75
C PRO A 51 -0.24 45.74 27.39
N ILE A 52 0.18 45.77 26.13
CA ILE A 52 1.38 45.07 25.67
C ILE A 52 2.32 46.06 24.98
N THR A 53 3.62 45.93 25.25
CA THR A 53 4.70 46.58 24.51
C THR A 53 5.33 45.57 23.57
N VAL A 54 5.60 45.95 22.32
CA VAL A 54 6.33 45.13 21.35
C VAL A 54 7.76 45.68 21.23
N ASP A 55 8.75 44.83 21.48
CA ASP A 55 10.17 45.21 21.37
C ASP A 55 10.59 45.32 19.90
N ALA A 56 11.60 46.15 19.60
CA ALA A 56 12.08 46.33 18.24
C ALA A 56 12.64 45.04 17.60
N ASN A 57 13.04 44.04 18.40
CA ASN A 57 13.51 42.74 17.95
C ASN A 57 12.41 41.68 17.88
N GLU A 58 11.15 42.04 18.13
CA GLU A 58 10.04 41.10 18.07
C GLU A 58 9.36 41.12 16.71
N VAL A 59 9.24 39.92 16.14
CA VAL A 59 8.37 39.67 14.99
C VAL A 59 7.05 39.11 15.52
N VAL A 60 5.95 39.77 15.18
CA VAL A 60 4.60 39.40 15.64
C VAL A 60 3.85 38.73 14.51
N GLY A 61 3.34 37.52 14.75
CA GLY A 61 2.30 36.91 13.92
C GLY A 61 0.94 37.06 14.60
N LEU A 62 -0.11 37.35 13.83
CA LEU A 62 -1.49 37.40 14.30
C LEU A 62 -2.32 36.38 13.53
N TRP A 63 -3.13 35.60 14.25
CA TRP A 63 -4.09 34.65 13.68
C TRP A 63 -5.47 34.91 14.28
N PHE A 64 -6.48 34.72 13.45
CA PHE A 64 -7.87 34.97 13.77
C PHE A 64 -8.68 33.71 13.51
N GLY A 65 -9.61 33.43 14.42
CA GLY A 65 -10.57 32.33 14.30
C GLY A 65 -11.97 32.81 14.62
N ALA A 66 -12.99 32.17 14.07
CA ALA A 66 -14.38 32.40 14.43
C ALA A 66 -15.13 31.08 14.57
N ASN A 67 -16.08 31.00 15.51
CA ASN A 67 -16.95 29.83 15.63
C ASN A 67 -18.06 29.84 14.56
N GLY A 68 -18.33 31.00 13.97
CA GLY A 68 -19.25 31.14 12.84
C GLY A 68 -18.56 30.84 11.50
N ASN A 69 -19.36 30.62 10.45
CA ASN A 69 -18.86 30.15 9.14
C ASN A 69 -18.00 31.15 8.35
N LEU A 70 -18.03 32.44 8.71
CA LEU A 70 -17.34 33.48 7.95
C LEU A 70 -16.78 34.57 8.87
N LEU A 71 -15.47 34.76 8.75
CA LEU A 71 -14.68 35.84 9.32
C LEU A 71 -14.21 36.76 8.19
N ILE A 72 -14.44 38.06 8.34
CA ILE A 72 -13.94 39.10 7.45
C ILE A 72 -13.20 40.15 8.27
N LEU A 73 -11.91 40.33 7.97
CA LEU A 73 -11.16 41.48 8.48
C LEU A 73 -11.58 42.76 7.75
N VAL A 74 -11.92 43.80 8.53
CA VAL A 74 -12.35 45.10 8.01
C VAL A 74 -11.26 46.14 8.27
N ASP A 75 -10.94 46.92 7.23
CA ASP A 75 -9.92 47.96 7.32
C ASP A 75 -10.38 49.16 8.13
N SER A 76 -9.48 49.65 8.99
CA SER A 76 -9.68 50.87 9.76
C SER A 76 -8.43 51.73 9.63
N GLY A 77 -8.45 52.66 8.68
CA GLY A 77 -7.35 53.61 8.47
C GLY A 77 -6.09 52.97 7.87
N GLY A 78 -6.24 51.96 7.01
CA GLY A 78 -5.12 51.25 6.37
C GLY A 78 -4.50 50.14 7.21
N SER A 79 -5.16 49.73 8.30
CA SER A 79 -4.69 48.73 9.24
C SER A 79 -4.40 47.37 8.60
N LEU A 80 -5.20 46.92 7.62
CA LEU A 80 -4.99 45.61 6.99
C LEU A 80 -3.73 45.60 6.13
N LYS A 81 -3.49 46.70 5.41
CA LYS A 81 -2.27 46.86 4.60
C LYS A 81 -1.04 46.99 5.51
N GLN A 82 -1.14 47.76 6.59
CA GLN A 82 -0.06 47.93 7.56
C GLN A 82 0.30 46.62 8.26
N GLY A 83 -0.71 45.82 8.65
CA GLY A 83 -0.52 44.52 9.29
C GLY A 83 -0.16 43.39 8.33
N VAL A 84 -0.15 43.65 7.01
CA VAL A 84 0.02 42.60 5.98
C VAL A 84 -0.97 41.46 6.19
N CYS A 85 -2.24 41.83 6.32
CA CYS A 85 -3.33 40.91 6.61
C CYS A 85 -3.82 40.19 5.35
N VAL A 86 -4.16 38.91 5.51
CA VAL A 86 -4.68 38.04 4.45
C VAL A 86 -5.89 37.30 5.00
N ASN A 87 -7.02 37.39 4.27
CA ASN A 87 -8.29 36.76 4.62
C ASN A 87 -8.75 35.78 3.52
N GLY A 88 -7.85 35.33 2.64
CA GLY A 88 -8.14 34.49 1.48
C GLY A 88 -7.76 35.17 0.15
N LEU A 89 -8.34 34.68 -0.95
CA LEU A 89 -8.26 35.34 -2.26
C LEU A 89 -9.34 36.45 -2.35
N ASP A 90 -9.18 37.38 -3.29
CA ASP A 90 -10.19 38.40 -3.56
C ASP A 90 -11.55 37.75 -3.91
N GLY A 91 -12.61 38.17 -3.20
CA GLY A 91 -13.95 37.56 -3.30
C GLY A 91 -14.07 36.10 -2.84
N SER A 92 -13.01 35.50 -2.26
CA SER A 92 -13.02 34.11 -1.81
C SER A 92 -12.26 33.97 -0.49
N PRO A 93 -12.91 34.30 0.64
CA PRO A 93 -12.28 34.25 1.94
C PRO A 93 -11.99 32.82 2.39
N PHE A 94 -11.11 32.64 3.38
CA PHE A 94 -10.86 31.32 3.97
C PHE A 94 -12.04 30.78 4.79
N GLY A 95 -13.08 31.56 5.06
CA GLY A 95 -14.15 31.15 5.96
C GLY A 95 -13.84 31.59 7.38
N GLN A 96 -13.47 30.67 8.27
CA GLN A 96 -13.32 30.94 9.71
C GLN A 96 -11.95 31.51 10.11
N PHE A 97 -10.99 31.51 9.18
CA PHE A 97 -9.59 31.80 9.42
C PHE A 97 -9.10 33.09 8.73
N ALA A 98 -8.21 33.83 9.39
CA ALA A 98 -7.40 34.87 8.77
C ALA A 98 -6.08 35.06 9.52
N HIS A 99 -5.14 35.79 8.92
CA HIS A 99 -3.87 36.09 9.59
C HIS A 99 -3.30 37.45 9.17
N CYS A 100 -2.42 37.99 9.99
CA CYS A 100 -1.60 39.16 9.67
C CYS A 100 -0.13 38.88 10.00
N ASN A 101 0.77 39.28 9.11
CA ASN A 101 2.22 39.18 9.28
C ASN A 101 2.80 37.77 9.55
N ALA A 102 2.02 36.70 9.36
CA ALA A 102 2.44 35.31 9.59
C ALA A 102 3.70 34.92 8.80
N ILE A 103 3.84 35.38 7.55
CA ILE A 103 4.99 35.03 6.70
C ILE A 103 6.31 35.58 7.26
N ALA A 104 6.31 36.82 7.75
CA ALA A 104 7.49 37.40 8.38
C ALA A 104 7.86 36.65 9.66
N PHE A 105 6.85 36.28 10.45
CA PHE A 105 7.03 35.45 11.65
C PHE A 105 7.68 34.11 11.30
N TRP A 106 7.12 33.36 10.36
CA TRP A 106 7.68 32.07 9.93
C TRP A 106 9.08 32.17 9.33
N THR A 107 9.33 33.22 8.57
CA THR A 107 10.65 33.48 8.01
C THR A 107 11.69 33.66 9.12
N ALA A 108 11.36 34.44 10.15
CA ALA A 108 12.26 34.68 11.28
C ALA A 108 12.50 33.42 12.12
N THR A 109 11.43 32.68 12.48
CA THR A 109 11.55 31.47 13.31
C THR A 109 12.28 30.35 12.56
N ASN A 110 11.93 30.09 11.30
CA ASN A 110 12.56 29.03 10.51
C ASN A 110 14.03 29.36 10.21
N ALA A 111 14.38 30.65 10.04
CA ALA A 111 15.78 31.06 9.93
C ALA A 111 16.56 30.78 11.23
N ALA A 112 15.98 31.08 12.39
CA ALA A 112 16.60 30.78 13.69
C ALA A 112 16.77 29.27 13.92
N ILE A 113 15.78 28.45 13.55
CA ILE A 113 15.86 26.98 13.62
C ILE A 113 16.97 26.46 12.70
N LYS A 114 16.99 26.92 11.43
CA LYS A 114 18.01 26.52 10.46
C LYS A 114 19.43 26.93 10.89
N ALA A 115 19.57 28.04 11.59
CA ALA A 115 20.82 28.49 12.17
C ALA A 115 21.20 27.76 13.48
N GLY A 116 20.34 26.89 14.01
CA GLY A 116 20.53 26.23 15.30
C GLY A 116 20.39 27.16 16.51
N ALA A 117 19.90 28.39 16.30
CA ALA A 117 19.71 29.39 17.35
C ALA A 117 18.40 29.20 18.13
N LEU A 118 17.41 28.56 17.51
CA LEU A 118 16.15 28.16 18.13
C LEU A 118 16.00 26.64 18.06
N THR A 119 15.84 25.99 19.21
CA THR A 119 15.56 24.55 19.30
C THR A 119 14.10 24.35 19.70
N ILE A 120 13.37 23.58 18.89
CA ILE A 120 12.00 23.21 19.20
C ILE A 120 12.00 22.02 20.19
N PRO A 121 11.20 22.07 21.27
CA PRO A 121 11.11 20.95 22.20
C PRO A 121 10.65 19.66 21.51
N PRO A 122 11.18 18.48 21.88
CA PRO A 122 10.66 17.21 21.41
C PRO A 122 9.27 16.94 21.99
N LEU A 123 8.45 16.17 21.27
CA LEU A 123 7.05 15.86 21.64
C LEU A 123 6.93 15.09 22.96
N GLY A 124 7.93 14.28 23.31
CA GLY A 124 7.82 13.31 24.38
C GLY A 124 6.87 12.16 24.01
N ASN A 125 6.56 11.33 25.01
CA ASN A 125 5.67 10.19 24.85
C ASN A 125 4.43 10.35 25.74
N ASP A 126 3.32 9.80 25.28
CA ASP A 126 2.07 9.71 26.01
C ASP A 126 2.08 8.58 27.07
N MET A 127 0.96 8.43 27.78
CA MET A 127 0.75 7.41 28.81
C MET A 127 0.80 5.96 28.27
N MET A 128 0.72 5.78 26.95
CA MET A 128 0.83 4.49 26.27
C MET A 128 2.22 4.26 25.66
N GLY A 129 3.16 5.18 25.88
CA GLY A 129 4.53 5.12 25.35
C GLY A 129 4.64 5.47 23.85
N LYS A 130 3.60 6.04 23.24
CA LYS A 130 3.61 6.54 21.85
C LYS A 130 4.05 8.00 21.81
N PRO A 131 4.68 8.47 20.72
CA PRO A 131 4.97 9.90 20.55
C PRO A 131 3.70 10.74 20.69
N CYS A 132 3.78 11.88 21.38
CA CYS A 132 2.62 12.76 21.53
C CYS A 132 2.16 13.31 20.17
N PRO A 133 0.83 13.44 19.92
CA PRO A 133 0.31 13.94 18.65
C PRO A 133 0.61 15.43 18.47
N THR A 134 0.59 15.87 17.21
CA THR A 134 0.67 17.28 16.83
C THR A 134 -0.56 17.69 16.04
N THR A 135 -0.71 18.99 15.74
CA THR A 135 -1.75 19.49 14.83
C THR A 135 -1.66 18.92 13.42
N ARG A 136 -0.51 18.34 13.04
CA ARG A 136 -0.33 17.63 11.76
C ARG A 136 -0.37 16.10 11.91
N SER A 137 -0.86 15.58 13.03
CA SER A 137 -1.11 14.15 13.21
C SER A 137 -2.55 13.81 12.80
N PHE A 138 -2.72 12.68 12.12
CA PHE A 138 -4.05 12.12 11.87
C PHE A 138 -4.74 11.62 13.15
N GLU A 139 -4.00 11.52 14.27
CA GLU A 139 -4.53 11.18 15.60
C GLU A 139 -5.30 12.34 16.25
N HIS A 140 -5.01 13.58 15.84
CA HIS A 140 -5.69 14.78 16.34
C HIS A 140 -7.03 15.05 15.65
N VAL A 141 -7.28 14.41 14.50
CA VAL A 141 -8.54 14.35 13.74
C VAL A 141 -9.28 15.69 13.64
N ASP A 142 -9.09 16.41 12.53
CA ASP A 142 -9.86 17.62 12.25
C ASP A 142 -10.13 17.80 10.76
N GLN A 143 -11.28 18.39 10.42
CA GLN A 143 -11.64 18.76 9.04
C GLN A 143 -10.69 19.84 8.47
N ASP A 144 -10.23 20.73 9.35
CA ASP A 144 -9.66 22.04 9.02
C ASP A 144 -8.31 22.24 9.75
N PRO A 145 -7.28 21.41 9.50
CA PRO A 145 -6.06 21.47 10.30
C PRO A 145 -5.41 22.86 10.28
N ALA A 146 -5.02 23.31 11.47
CA ALA A 146 -4.35 24.56 11.80
C ALA A 146 -5.19 25.84 11.60
N ASP A 147 -6.51 25.78 11.70
CA ASP A 147 -7.41 26.92 11.44
C ASP A 147 -7.84 27.72 12.67
N ASN A 148 -7.62 27.19 13.87
CA ASN A 148 -8.15 27.75 15.10
C ASN A 148 -7.06 28.09 16.12
N ILE A 149 -7.44 28.89 17.13
CA ILE A 149 -6.51 29.47 18.11
C ILE A 149 -6.86 29.07 19.54
N VAL A 150 -5.91 29.22 20.47
CA VAL A 150 -6.05 28.80 21.87
C VAL A 150 -6.81 29.84 22.72
N THR A 151 -6.85 31.08 22.22
CA THR A 151 -7.52 32.23 22.85
C THR A 151 -8.91 31.92 23.41
N SER A 152 -9.18 32.42 24.61
CA SER A 152 -10.51 32.45 25.21
C SER A 152 -10.76 33.76 25.96
N TYR A 153 -12.03 34.10 26.09
CA TYR A 153 -12.51 35.28 26.81
C TYR A 153 -13.45 34.87 27.95
N ILE A 154 -13.73 35.79 28.87
CA ILE A 154 -14.86 35.67 29.79
C ILE A 154 -15.91 36.74 29.45
N THR A 155 -17.19 36.38 29.57
CA THR A 155 -18.32 37.27 29.30
C THR A 155 -19.32 37.31 30.45
N MET A 156 -19.85 38.51 30.72
CA MET A 156 -20.90 38.74 31.72
C MET A 156 -21.74 39.95 31.29
N GLY A 157 -23.04 39.74 31.08
CA GLY A 157 -23.97 40.81 30.70
C GLY A 157 -23.64 41.50 29.37
N GLY A 158 -23.11 40.76 28.39
CA GLY A 158 -22.72 41.32 27.07
C GLY A 158 -21.40 42.11 27.07
N MET A 159 -20.66 42.11 28.18
CA MET A 159 -19.32 42.67 28.29
C MET A 159 -18.27 41.55 28.33
N PHE A 160 -17.07 41.82 27.81
CA PHE A 160 -16.03 40.81 27.62
C PHE A 160 -14.70 41.22 28.25
N ALA A 161 -13.94 40.25 28.76
CA ALA A 161 -12.58 40.44 29.26
C ALA A 161 -11.66 39.28 28.83
N GLN A 162 -10.36 39.52 28.84
CA GLN A 162 -9.35 38.47 28.62
C GLN A 162 -9.46 37.41 29.72
N ASN A 163 -9.37 36.13 29.35
CA ASN A 163 -9.46 35.02 30.28
C ASN A 163 -8.14 34.79 31.03
N ILE A 164 -7.85 35.67 31.98
CA ILE A 164 -6.66 35.63 32.85
C ILE A 164 -7.06 35.42 34.31
N PRO A 165 -6.16 34.88 35.16
CA PRO A 165 -6.47 34.58 36.57
C PRO A 165 -7.09 35.76 37.34
N GLN A 166 -6.60 36.99 37.10
CA GLN A 166 -7.11 38.21 37.74
C GLN A 166 -8.57 38.48 37.38
N ASN A 167 -8.94 38.31 36.11
CA ASN A 167 -10.29 38.56 35.63
C ASN A 167 -11.24 37.45 36.08
N VAL A 168 -10.81 36.18 36.07
CA VAL A 168 -11.59 35.05 36.58
C VAL A 168 -11.85 35.20 38.08
N ALA A 169 -10.85 35.60 38.86
CA ALA A 169 -11.01 35.86 40.29
C ALA A 169 -11.95 37.04 40.58
N LYS A 170 -11.90 38.09 39.74
CA LYS A 170 -12.77 39.26 39.86
C LYS A 170 -14.21 38.99 39.43
N PHE A 171 -14.42 38.09 38.47
CA PHE A 171 -15.72 37.78 37.89
C PHE A 171 -15.98 36.26 37.90
N PRO A 172 -16.11 35.63 39.07
CA PRO A 172 -16.18 34.17 39.20
C PRO A 172 -17.45 33.55 38.58
N THR A 173 -18.47 34.35 38.30
CA THR A 173 -19.72 33.94 37.65
C THR A 173 -19.73 34.21 36.14
N ALA A 174 -18.66 34.77 35.58
CA ALA A 174 -18.56 35.02 34.14
C ALA A 174 -18.46 33.70 33.36
N THR A 175 -19.03 33.68 32.15
CA THR A 175 -18.99 32.51 31.27
C THR A 175 -17.71 32.53 30.44
N VAL A 176 -17.03 31.40 30.31
CA VAL A 176 -15.88 31.27 29.41
C VAL A 176 -16.38 31.09 27.98
N LEU A 177 -15.85 31.92 27.09
CA LEU A 177 -16.08 31.89 25.67
C LEU A 177 -14.80 31.42 24.98
N ALA A 178 -14.86 30.30 24.25
CA ALA A 178 -13.69 29.69 23.65
C ALA A 178 -13.98 29.18 22.23
N ASN A 179 -12.93 29.11 21.43
CA ASN A 179 -12.94 28.42 20.16
C ASN A 179 -12.60 26.92 20.40
N PRO A 180 -13.48 25.97 20.02
CA PRO A 180 -13.26 24.55 20.29
C PRO A 180 -12.37 23.84 19.23
N GLY A 181 -11.71 24.61 18.37
CA GLY A 181 -10.86 24.12 17.28
C GLY A 181 -9.60 23.38 17.69
N ASP A 182 -8.84 22.96 16.69
CA ASP A 182 -7.73 22.01 16.78
C ASP A 182 -6.63 22.42 17.77
N ASN A 183 -6.11 23.64 17.71
CA ASN A 183 -4.99 24.07 18.55
C ASN A 183 -5.36 24.07 20.03
N ARG A 184 -6.56 24.60 20.35
CA ARG A 184 -7.06 24.55 21.71
C ARG A 184 -7.37 23.13 22.14
N LEU A 185 -8.01 22.34 21.28
CA LEU A 185 -8.31 20.93 21.54
C LEU A 185 -7.04 20.15 21.88
N LEU A 186 -5.93 20.40 21.17
CA LEU A 186 -4.66 19.75 21.43
C LEU A 186 -4.12 20.15 22.80
N ASP A 187 -4.04 21.45 23.07
CA ASP A 187 -3.36 21.99 24.25
C ASP A 187 -4.12 21.76 25.56
N VAL A 188 -5.44 21.92 25.55
CA VAL A 188 -6.25 21.94 26.78
C VAL A 188 -7.02 20.66 27.03
N ALA A 189 -7.12 19.77 26.03
CA ALA A 189 -7.92 18.56 26.13
C ALA A 189 -7.14 17.29 25.77
N VAL A 190 -6.68 17.11 24.52
CA VAL A 190 -6.04 15.87 24.04
C VAL A 190 -4.72 15.61 24.78
N ASN A 191 -3.78 16.57 24.77
CA ASN A 191 -2.48 16.38 25.42
C ASN A 191 -2.63 16.07 26.93
N PRO A 192 -3.39 16.85 27.72
CA PRO A 192 -3.65 16.53 29.11
C PRO A 192 -4.37 15.19 29.35
N ALA A 193 -5.21 14.75 28.40
CA ALA A 193 -5.91 13.47 28.51
C ALA A 193 -4.97 12.26 28.48
N ILE A 194 -3.92 12.36 27.66
CA ILE A 194 -2.99 11.25 27.38
C ILE A 194 -1.62 11.46 28.04
N GLY A 195 -1.46 12.47 28.89
CA GLY A 195 -0.22 12.74 29.64
C GLY A 195 0.87 13.48 28.87
N CYS A 196 0.54 13.99 27.68
CA CYS A 196 1.43 14.82 26.89
C CYS A 196 1.47 16.27 27.39
N LYS A 197 2.54 16.98 27.06
CA LYS A 197 2.72 18.39 27.42
C LYS A 197 2.68 19.27 26.17
N PRO A 198 1.82 20.30 26.13
CA PRO A 198 1.79 21.23 25.02
C PRO A 198 3.07 22.08 24.96
N PHE A 199 3.42 22.56 23.77
CA PHE A 199 4.48 23.54 23.61
C PHE A 199 3.96 24.92 23.97
N THR A 200 4.45 25.47 25.09
CA THR A 200 3.93 26.71 25.67
C THR A 200 4.99 27.79 25.78
N ALA A 201 4.53 29.04 25.87
CA ALA A 201 5.34 30.22 26.16
C ALA A 201 4.62 31.13 27.17
N ILE A 202 5.33 32.14 27.68
CA ILE A 202 4.75 33.11 28.63
C ILE A 202 3.51 33.76 28.01
N ASP A 203 2.40 33.76 28.74
CA ASP A 203 1.20 34.52 28.38
C ASP A 203 1.39 35.99 28.81
N ALA A 204 1.72 36.84 27.85
CA ALA A 204 1.87 38.28 28.02
C ALA A 204 0.53 39.00 28.32
N THR A 205 -0.59 38.29 28.24
CA THR A 205 -1.90 38.80 28.65
C THR A 205 -2.05 38.86 30.16
N ASP A 206 -1.35 37.96 30.87
CA ASP A 206 -1.28 37.94 32.32
C ASP A 206 -0.14 38.84 32.81
N PRO A 207 -0.45 39.99 33.45
CA PRO A 207 0.57 40.91 33.91
C PRO A 207 1.46 40.34 35.02
N SER A 208 1.09 39.19 35.63
CA SER A 208 1.94 38.51 36.61
C SER A 208 3.15 37.82 35.97
N GLY A 209 3.10 37.52 34.67
CA GLY A 209 4.15 36.82 33.93
C GLY A 209 4.34 35.35 34.34
N ASN A 210 3.44 34.79 35.16
CA ASN A 210 3.59 33.45 35.72
C ASN A 210 2.82 32.36 34.96
N THR A 211 1.98 32.75 34.00
CA THR A 211 1.18 31.81 33.22
C THR A 211 1.87 31.44 31.91
N GLN A 212 1.70 30.18 31.52
CA GLN A 212 2.16 29.64 30.25
C GLN A 212 0.94 29.26 29.42
N THR A 213 0.99 29.51 28.12
CA THR A 213 -0.08 29.18 27.18
C THR A 213 0.50 28.65 25.88
N GLY A 214 -0.26 27.81 25.19
CA GLY A 214 0.02 27.43 23.81
C GLY A 214 -0.42 28.54 22.85
N SER A 215 -0.18 28.31 21.56
CA SER A 215 -0.71 29.10 20.46
C SER A 215 -0.67 28.26 19.19
N LEU A 216 -1.47 28.64 18.18
CA LEU A 216 -1.39 28.08 16.83
C LEU A 216 0.07 28.06 16.36
N ALA A 217 0.78 29.17 16.57
CA ALA A 217 2.12 29.31 16.06
C ALA A 217 3.12 28.32 16.70
N LEU A 218 3.02 28.11 18.02
CA LEU A 218 3.86 27.15 18.74
C LEU A 218 3.54 25.72 18.33
N ASN A 219 2.26 25.38 18.18
CA ASN A 219 1.83 24.05 17.77
C ASN A 219 2.30 23.72 16.35
N GLU A 220 2.23 24.66 15.41
CA GLU A 220 2.74 24.45 14.05
C GLU A 220 4.27 24.40 13.97
N LEU A 221 5.01 25.08 14.86
CA LEU A 221 6.46 24.89 14.99
C LEU A 221 6.80 23.49 15.52
N SER A 222 6.07 23.03 16.54
CA SER A 222 6.21 21.68 17.08
C SER A 222 5.92 20.62 16.03
N ALA A 223 4.83 20.79 15.28
CA ALA A 223 4.44 19.88 14.21
C ALA A 223 5.45 19.88 13.06
N ALA A 224 5.93 21.05 12.61
CA ALA A 224 6.93 21.14 11.56
C ALA A 224 8.28 20.52 11.93
N ALA A 225 8.68 20.62 13.21
CA ALA A 225 9.95 20.08 13.67
C ALA A 225 9.90 18.58 13.95
N ASN A 226 8.76 18.07 14.45
CA ASN A 226 8.72 16.75 15.08
C ASN A 226 7.71 15.76 14.47
N GLN A 227 6.75 16.19 13.65
CA GLN A 227 5.76 15.27 13.08
C GLN A 227 6.40 14.37 12.02
N ALA A 228 6.37 13.07 12.25
CA ALA A 228 6.77 12.07 11.26
C ALA A 228 5.63 11.83 10.25
N PRO A 229 5.96 11.44 9.00
CA PRO A 229 4.96 10.98 8.04
C PRO A 229 4.12 9.80 8.58
N PRO A 230 2.82 9.72 8.19
CA PRO A 230 2.13 10.64 7.29
C PRO A 230 1.73 11.96 7.99
N ILE A 231 1.90 13.08 7.27
CA ILE A 231 1.68 14.43 7.79
C ILE A 231 0.31 14.93 7.33
N ALA A 232 -0.56 15.31 8.27
CA ALA A 232 -1.87 15.88 8.01
C ALA A 232 -1.75 17.36 7.64
N TYR A 233 -1.54 17.63 6.36
CA TYR A 233 -1.60 18.99 5.81
C TYR A 233 -3.04 19.40 5.49
N MET A 234 -3.26 20.71 5.36
CA MET A 234 -4.51 21.23 4.82
C MET A 234 -4.79 20.65 3.44
N GLN A 235 -5.94 20.01 3.28
CA GLN A 235 -6.31 19.28 2.08
C GLN A 235 -6.80 20.23 0.96
N PRO A 236 -6.55 19.89 -0.32
CA PRO A 236 -7.10 20.64 -1.46
C PRO A 236 -8.64 20.75 -1.49
N GLY A 237 -9.35 19.70 -1.05
CA GLY A 237 -10.81 19.64 -1.10
C GLY A 237 -11.54 20.37 0.03
N ASN A 238 -10.78 20.98 0.94
CA ASN A 238 -11.34 21.66 2.09
C ASN A 238 -12.14 22.90 1.67
N PRO A 239 -13.34 23.17 2.22
CA PRO A 239 -14.10 24.39 1.94
C PRO A 239 -13.31 25.70 2.06
N MET A 240 -12.32 25.77 2.95
CA MET A 240 -11.46 26.93 3.15
C MET A 240 -10.42 27.12 2.05
N THR A 241 -10.09 26.08 1.28
CA THR A 241 -9.11 26.12 0.17
C THR A 241 -9.72 26.04 -1.21
N LEU A 242 -11.03 25.75 -1.32
CA LEU A 242 -11.80 25.88 -2.56
C LEU A 242 -12.00 27.35 -2.95
N ASP A 243 -12.04 27.64 -4.25
CA ASP A 243 -12.33 28.98 -4.75
C ASP A 243 -13.81 29.39 -4.52
N GLY A 244 -14.17 30.62 -4.91
CA GLY A 244 -15.54 31.14 -4.76
C GLY A 244 -16.62 30.37 -5.53
N LYS A 245 -16.25 29.39 -6.36
CA LYS A 245 -17.16 28.50 -7.10
C LYS A 245 -17.15 27.07 -6.55
N GLY A 246 -16.39 26.80 -5.50
CA GLY A 246 -16.25 25.47 -4.91
C GLY A 246 -15.30 24.55 -5.70
N ALA A 247 -14.43 25.09 -6.56
CA ALA A 247 -13.43 24.32 -7.30
C ALA A 247 -12.06 24.35 -6.60
N TYR A 248 -11.22 23.34 -6.88
CA TYR A 248 -9.85 23.29 -6.38
C TYR A 248 -9.04 24.52 -6.77
N SER A 249 -8.28 25.08 -5.82
CA SER A 249 -7.45 26.26 -6.05
C SER A 249 -6.08 26.12 -5.40
N VAL A 250 -5.06 25.78 -6.20
CA VAL A 250 -3.66 25.75 -5.75
C VAL A 250 -3.25 27.09 -5.12
N PRO A 251 -3.56 28.27 -5.69
CA PRO A 251 -3.19 29.54 -5.07
C PRO A 251 -3.81 29.72 -3.69
N LYS A 252 -5.09 29.39 -3.51
CA LYS A 252 -5.77 29.54 -2.21
C LYS A 252 -5.25 28.53 -1.18
N LEU A 253 -5.07 27.28 -1.60
CA LEU A 253 -4.45 26.24 -0.78
C LEU A 253 -3.05 26.64 -0.31
N ASN A 254 -2.20 27.13 -1.22
CA ASN A 254 -0.86 27.55 -0.87
C ASN A 254 -0.86 28.78 0.03
N LEU A 255 -1.74 29.76 -0.19
CA LEU A 255 -1.91 30.91 0.71
C LEU A 255 -2.29 30.47 2.13
N TYR A 256 -3.17 29.49 2.26
CA TYR A 256 -3.51 28.91 3.56
C TYR A 256 -2.30 28.20 4.18
N ARG A 257 -1.67 27.27 3.46
CA ARG A 257 -0.58 26.45 4.00
C ARG A 257 0.61 27.28 4.47
N ILE A 258 1.00 28.32 3.73
CA ILE A 258 2.09 29.20 4.17
C ILE A 258 1.71 30.03 5.41
N ALA A 259 0.43 30.32 5.63
CA ALA A 259 -0.04 31.03 6.81
C ALA A 259 0.15 30.23 8.10
N VAL A 260 0.21 28.91 8.00
CA VAL A 260 0.33 27.96 9.11
C VAL A 260 1.63 27.14 9.04
N ASN A 261 2.65 27.67 8.36
CA ASN A 261 3.99 27.05 8.24
C ASN A 261 3.99 25.64 7.58
N GLN A 262 2.99 25.31 6.78
CA GLN A 262 2.93 24.06 6.02
C GLN A 262 3.57 24.22 4.64
N ALA A 263 4.09 23.12 4.09
CA ALA A 263 4.73 23.13 2.78
C ALA A 263 3.70 23.39 1.65
N PRO A 264 3.98 24.33 0.71
CA PRO A 264 3.12 24.55 -0.44
C PRO A 264 3.17 23.36 -1.41
N VAL A 265 2.14 23.24 -2.24
CA VAL A 265 2.04 22.27 -3.34
C VAL A 265 2.47 22.87 -4.68
N ASP A 266 2.97 22.00 -5.57
CA ASP A 266 3.25 22.35 -6.96
C ASP A 266 1.97 22.68 -7.73
N ALA A 267 2.06 23.59 -8.71
CA ALA A 267 0.93 23.98 -9.55
C ALA A 267 0.32 22.83 -10.36
N ASN A 268 1.08 21.77 -10.62
CA ASN A 268 0.66 20.60 -11.38
C ASN A 268 0.38 19.38 -10.48
N ALA A 269 0.33 19.57 -9.15
CA ALA A 269 0.05 18.48 -8.22
C ALA A 269 -1.34 17.88 -8.48
N ASN A 270 -1.46 16.55 -8.39
CA ASN A 270 -2.74 15.87 -8.48
C ASN A 270 -3.51 16.03 -7.16
N LEU A 271 -4.33 17.08 -7.08
CA LEU A 271 -5.05 17.46 -5.87
C LEU A 271 -6.06 16.41 -5.42
N THR A 272 -6.72 15.71 -6.34
CA THR A 272 -7.64 14.62 -6.02
C THR A 272 -6.91 13.45 -5.37
N SER A 273 -5.73 13.07 -5.87
CA SER A 273 -4.92 12.03 -5.22
C SER A 273 -4.49 12.42 -3.81
N MET A 274 -4.23 13.71 -3.55
CA MET A 274 -3.91 14.19 -2.21
C MET A 274 -5.08 14.08 -1.24
N ASP A 275 -6.30 14.44 -1.67
CA ASP A 275 -7.51 14.28 -0.85
C ASP A 275 -7.78 12.79 -0.57
N ILE A 276 -7.60 11.91 -1.57
CA ILE A 276 -7.71 10.46 -1.38
C ILE A 276 -6.69 9.98 -0.33
N SER A 277 -5.42 10.41 -0.42
CA SER A 277 -4.40 10.05 0.57
C SER A 277 -4.75 10.57 1.96
N TYR A 278 -5.30 11.78 2.07
CA TYR A 278 -5.76 12.33 3.35
C TYR A 278 -6.86 11.45 3.96
N CYS A 279 -7.88 11.12 3.18
CA CYS A 279 -8.98 10.25 3.60
C CYS A 279 -8.52 8.85 4.01
N MET A 280 -7.55 8.28 3.30
CA MET A 280 -6.97 6.99 3.67
C MET A 280 -6.22 7.05 5.00
N ASN A 281 -5.51 8.13 5.29
CA ASN A 281 -4.85 8.29 6.59
C ASN A 281 -5.85 8.57 7.71
N LEU A 282 -6.93 9.29 7.43
CA LEU A 282 -8.03 9.47 8.38
C LEU A 282 -8.68 8.11 8.71
N LEU A 283 -8.87 7.23 7.73
CA LEU A 283 -9.34 5.85 7.93
C LEU A 283 -8.35 5.02 8.74
N ASN A 284 -7.09 5.00 8.35
CA ASN A 284 -6.09 4.05 8.84
C ASN A 284 -5.40 4.46 10.15
N ILE A 285 -5.45 5.74 10.51
CA ILE A 285 -4.77 6.29 11.70
C ILE A 285 -5.77 6.96 12.62
N GLY A 286 -6.54 7.92 12.10
CA GLY A 286 -7.48 8.69 12.92
C GLY A 286 -8.56 7.81 13.56
N ALA A 287 -9.18 6.92 12.78
CA ALA A 287 -10.24 6.07 13.28
C ALA A 287 -9.74 5.08 14.37
N PRO A 288 -8.63 4.33 14.15
CA PRO A 288 -8.05 3.48 15.18
C PRO A 288 -7.60 4.24 16.43
N TYR A 289 -7.08 5.46 16.28
CA TYR A 289 -6.66 6.28 17.41
C TYR A 289 -7.84 6.64 18.33
N VAL A 290 -8.95 7.14 17.76
CA VAL A 290 -10.16 7.45 18.53
C VAL A 290 -10.66 6.23 19.31
N GLN A 291 -10.57 5.03 18.72
CA GLN A 291 -10.93 3.79 19.39
C GLN A 291 -9.94 3.44 20.53
N ALA A 292 -8.64 3.44 20.25
CA ALA A 292 -7.60 3.01 21.18
C ALA A 292 -7.53 3.88 22.45
N TYR A 293 -7.79 5.18 22.31
CA TYR A 293 -7.73 6.16 23.41
C TYR A 293 -9.09 6.43 24.05
N SER A 294 -10.13 5.68 23.66
CA SER A 294 -11.52 5.88 24.12
C SER A 294 -11.67 5.93 25.63
N SER A 295 -10.97 5.08 26.38
CA SER A 295 -11.04 5.05 27.85
C SER A 295 -10.39 6.29 28.51
N LEU A 296 -9.24 6.72 27.99
CA LEU A 296 -8.54 7.93 28.45
C LEU A 296 -9.38 9.17 28.16
N PHE A 297 -9.98 9.24 26.97
CA PHE A 297 -10.84 10.35 26.57
C PHE A 297 -12.18 10.35 27.31
N ALA A 298 -12.80 9.18 27.54
CA ALA A 298 -14.06 9.10 28.27
C ALA A 298 -13.93 9.58 29.73
N ALA A 299 -12.73 9.49 30.31
CA ALA A 299 -12.42 9.99 31.64
C ALA A 299 -12.26 11.53 31.72
N LYS A 300 -12.30 12.25 30.58
CA LYS A 300 -12.15 13.70 30.51
C LYS A 300 -13.45 14.38 30.07
N LYS A 301 -13.70 15.58 30.62
CA LYS A 301 -14.86 16.40 30.23
C LYS A 301 -14.77 16.79 28.76
N SER A 302 -15.93 16.81 28.08
CA SER A 302 -16.01 17.34 26.72
C SER A 302 -15.59 18.83 26.69
N PRO A 303 -14.84 19.27 25.66
CA PRO A 303 -14.51 20.68 25.48
C PRO A 303 -15.73 21.60 25.30
N THR A 304 -16.85 21.05 24.81
CA THR A 304 -18.09 21.78 24.51
C THR A 304 -19.33 20.98 24.92
N ALA A 305 -20.51 21.60 24.85
CA ALA A 305 -21.77 20.95 25.18
C ALA A 305 -22.30 19.99 24.09
N VAL A 306 -21.67 19.91 22.91
CA VAL A 306 -22.13 19.03 21.81
C VAL A 306 -21.80 17.55 22.02
N ALA A 307 -21.07 17.23 23.08
CA ALA A 307 -20.70 15.87 23.44
C ALA A 307 -20.63 15.69 24.96
N THR A 308 -20.84 14.46 25.44
CA THR A 308 -20.89 14.17 26.88
C THR A 308 -19.51 14.13 27.55
N ASN A 309 -18.49 13.66 26.84
CA ASN A 309 -17.09 13.60 27.27
C ASN A 309 -16.14 13.77 26.08
N LEU A 310 -14.83 13.84 26.34
CA LEU A 310 -13.83 14.02 25.29
C LEU A 310 -13.85 12.87 24.27
N PHE A 311 -14.16 11.63 24.66
CA PHE A 311 -14.28 10.52 23.69
C PHE A 311 -15.39 10.76 22.68
N THR A 312 -16.60 11.06 23.17
CA THR A 312 -17.74 11.36 22.30
C THR A 312 -17.53 12.62 21.46
N PHE A 313 -16.74 13.58 21.96
CA PHE A 313 -16.32 14.74 21.19
C PHE A 313 -15.40 14.35 20.02
N MET A 314 -14.40 13.49 20.27
CA MET A 314 -13.51 12.98 19.21
C MET A 314 -14.26 12.13 18.18
N VAL A 315 -15.24 11.33 18.61
CA VAL A 315 -16.15 10.58 17.72
C VAL A 315 -16.92 11.53 16.78
N GLN A 316 -17.55 12.56 17.34
CA GLN A 316 -18.29 13.55 16.54
C GLN A 316 -17.38 14.31 15.59
N ARG A 317 -16.18 14.71 16.05
CA ARG A 317 -15.18 15.38 15.21
C ARG A 317 -14.75 14.50 14.05
N TYR A 318 -14.46 13.23 14.30
CA TYR A 318 -14.11 12.27 13.25
C TYR A 318 -15.22 12.15 12.20
N ALA A 319 -16.46 11.91 12.63
CA ALA A 319 -17.59 11.73 11.72
C ALA A 319 -17.83 12.99 10.86
N THR A 320 -17.67 14.16 11.47
CA THR A 320 -17.78 15.46 10.80
C THR A 320 -16.66 15.64 9.79
N ALA A 321 -15.40 15.38 10.20
CA ALA A 321 -14.24 15.45 9.31
C ALA A 321 -14.42 14.53 8.11
N TRP A 322 -14.69 13.24 8.33
CA TRP A 322 -14.91 12.24 7.29
C TRP A 322 -15.94 12.68 6.25
N THR A 323 -17.03 13.29 6.70
CA THR A 323 -18.11 13.76 5.82
C THR A 323 -17.71 15.03 5.07
N ASN A 324 -17.18 16.03 5.77
CA ASN A 324 -16.88 17.35 5.20
C ASN A 324 -15.68 17.33 4.25
N THR A 325 -14.75 16.39 4.44
CA THR A 325 -13.64 16.11 3.51
C THR A 325 -14.07 15.28 2.30
N LYS A 326 -15.36 14.88 2.21
CA LYS A 326 -15.92 14.02 1.15
C LYS A 326 -15.24 12.66 1.02
N CYS A 327 -14.71 12.13 2.12
CA CYS A 327 -14.05 10.83 2.10
C CYS A 327 -14.91 9.70 1.53
N PRO A 328 -16.21 9.55 1.88
CA PRO A 328 -17.05 8.49 1.32
C PRO A 328 -17.02 8.41 -0.21
N ASP A 329 -17.07 9.58 -0.87
CA ASP A 329 -17.09 9.68 -2.33
C ASP A 329 -15.70 9.45 -2.93
N LEU A 330 -14.66 10.00 -2.30
CA LEU A 330 -13.30 9.96 -2.80
C LEU A 330 -12.67 8.57 -2.76
N ILE A 331 -12.98 7.77 -1.72
CA ILE A 331 -12.42 6.42 -1.56
C ILE A 331 -13.40 5.32 -2.00
N GLY A 332 -14.64 5.68 -2.37
CA GLY A 332 -15.63 4.76 -2.93
C GLY A 332 -16.10 3.66 -1.97
N THR A 333 -15.91 3.82 -0.66
CA THR A 333 -16.32 2.81 0.33
C THR A 333 -17.81 2.90 0.64
N GLY A 334 -18.42 4.09 0.55
CA GLY A 334 -19.79 4.35 1.00
C GLY A 334 -20.03 4.09 2.50
N ILE A 335 -18.99 3.75 3.26
CA ILE A 335 -19.03 3.36 4.67
C ILE A 335 -18.42 4.49 5.51
N MET A 336 -19.13 4.88 6.57
CA MET A 336 -18.64 5.80 7.59
C MET A 336 -17.86 4.99 8.66
N PRO A 337 -16.55 5.22 8.86
CA PRO A 337 -15.77 4.41 9.79
C PRO A 337 -16.22 4.58 11.23
N ILE A 338 -16.47 5.81 11.68
CA ILE A 338 -17.03 6.08 13.00
C ILE A 338 -18.35 6.83 12.81
N GLU A 339 -19.44 6.21 13.21
CA GLU A 339 -20.77 6.81 13.25
C GLU A 339 -21.04 7.36 14.66
N ALA A 340 -21.41 8.64 14.75
CA ALA A 340 -21.71 9.29 16.03
C ALA A 340 -23.14 8.96 16.49
N ILE A 341 -23.29 8.54 17.75
CA ILE A 341 -24.60 8.31 18.38
C ILE A 341 -25.06 9.60 19.04
N MET A 342 -26.12 10.21 18.51
CA MET A 342 -26.68 11.48 18.97
C MET A 342 -27.92 11.25 19.84
N ASP A 343 -28.07 12.02 20.91
CA ASP A 343 -29.32 12.08 21.66
C ASP A 343 -30.37 12.99 20.99
N ALA A 344 -31.55 13.12 21.62
CA ALA A 344 -32.64 13.97 21.12
C ALA A 344 -32.28 15.46 21.03
N ASN A 345 -31.24 15.90 21.75
CA ASN A 345 -30.75 17.29 21.76
C ASN A 345 -29.53 17.48 20.82
N GLN A 346 -29.19 16.49 19.99
CA GLN A 346 -28.00 16.50 19.15
C GLN A 346 -26.69 16.57 19.96
N VAL A 347 -26.66 15.94 21.13
CA VAL A 347 -25.44 15.73 21.90
C VAL A 347 -24.88 14.33 21.60
N CYS A 348 -23.60 14.23 21.25
CA CYS A 348 -22.94 12.96 21.03
C CYS A 348 -22.76 12.20 22.36
N THR A 349 -23.33 11.00 22.42
CA THR A 349 -23.36 10.13 23.61
C THR A 349 -22.57 8.82 23.45
N GLY A 350 -22.20 8.48 22.21
CA GLY A 350 -21.41 7.29 21.90
C GLY A 350 -20.96 7.27 20.44
N GLY A 351 -20.34 6.16 20.02
CA GLY A 351 -19.95 5.93 18.64
C GLY A 351 -20.04 4.46 18.24
N ILE A 352 -20.35 4.21 16.97
CA ILE A 352 -20.33 2.89 16.32
C ILE A 352 -19.16 2.85 15.35
N PHE A 353 -18.33 1.81 15.43
CA PHE A 353 -17.11 1.67 14.64
C PHE A 353 -17.33 0.59 13.57
N HIS A 354 -17.28 0.98 12.29
CA HIS A 354 -17.63 0.16 11.12
C HIS A 354 -16.41 -0.28 10.29
N PHE A 355 -15.21 -0.13 10.84
CA PHE A 355 -13.96 -0.56 10.22
C PHE A 355 -13.37 -1.71 11.04
N ALA A 356 -12.78 -2.68 10.35
CA ALA A 356 -11.94 -3.65 11.00
C ALA A 356 -10.65 -2.96 11.41
N THR A 357 -10.53 -2.58 12.68
CA THR A 357 -9.19 -2.40 13.25
C THR A 357 -8.55 -3.75 13.45
N ALA A 358 -7.23 -3.75 13.54
CA ALA A 358 -6.50 -4.87 14.12
C ALA A 358 -6.94 -5.18 15.57
N GLN A 359 -7.86 -4.44 16.22
CA GLN A 359 -8.18 -4.57 17.65
C GLN A 359 -9.57 -5.14 18.01
N CYS A 360 -10.51 -5.44 17.10
CA CYS A 360 -11.69 -6.26 17.41
C CYS A 360 -12.34 -6.82 16.12
N PRO A 361 -12.90 -8.05 16.13
CA PRO A 361 -13.51 -8.63 14.94
C PRO A 361 -14.82 -7.92 14.55
N ALA A 362 -15.12 -8.00 13.25
CA ALA A 362 -16.26 -7.44 12.56
C ALA A 362 -17.62 -7.91 13.14
N THR A 363 -18.07 -7.18 14.15
CA THR A 363 -19.47 -6.99 14.54
C THR A 363 -19.60 -5.51 14.91
N PRO A 364 -20.69 -4.80 14.56
CA PRO A 364 -20.88 -3.41 14.95
C PRO A 364 -20.69 -3.25 16.46
N MET A 365 -19.57 -2.67 16.88
CA MET A 365 -19.29 -2.44 18.30
C MET A 365 -19.88 -1.08 18.66
N THR A 366 -20.98 -1.12 19.44
CA THR A 366 -21.57 0.06 20.04
C THR A 366 -20.82 0.36 21.34
N ILE A 367 -20.02 1.43 21.36
CA ILE A 367 -19.38 1.91 22.60
C ILE A 367 -20.26 3.03 23.17
N ASN A 368 -21.10 2.67 24.14
CA ASN A 368 -21.89 3.63 24.91
C ASN A 368 -21.03 4.20 26.04
N SER A 369 -21.04 5.52 26.21
CA SER A 369 -20.33 6.14 27.33
C SER A 369 -20.94 5.70 28.67
N PRO A 370 -20.14 5.25 29.67
CA PRO A 370 -20.66 5.09 31.02
C PRO A 370 -21.09 6.46 31.56
N THR A 371 -22.34 6.56 32.03
CA THR A 371 -22.81 7.73 32.80
C THR A 371 -21.95 7.88 34.04
N ILE A 372 -21.36 9.06 34.25
CA ILE A 372 -20.65 9.40 35.48
C ILE A 372 -21.67 9.36 36.63
N MET A 373 -21.78 8.22 37.33
CA MET A 373 -22.39 8.19 38.65
C MET A 373 -21.36 8.71 39.66
N ASN A 374 -21.73 9.82 40.30
CA ASN A 374 -20.97 10.48 41.34
C ASN A 374 -20.92 9.58 42.58
N GLY A 375 -19.93 8.67 42.64
CA GLY A 375 -19.71 7.73 43.73
C GLY A 375 -18.29 7.84 44.27
N THR A 376 -18.15 8.40 45.47
CA THR A 376 -16.90 8.44 46.24
C THR A 376 -16.42 7.02 46.55
N ALA A 377 -15.38 6.54 45.89
CA ALA A 377 -14.68 5.31 46.24
C ALA A 377 -13.22 5.63 46.61
N ALA A 378 -12.85 5.25 47.84
CA ALA A 378 -11.54 5.43 48.44
C ALA A 378 -10.44 4.58 47.75
N PRO A 379 -9.16 5.00 47.79
CA PRO A 379 -8.07 4.28 47.14
C PRO A 379 -7.64 3.03 47.93
N PRO A 380 -7.19 1.94 47.27
CA PRO A 380 -6.60 0.79 47.97
C PRO A 380 -5.14 1.08 48.38
N PRO A 381 -4.63 0.38 49.42
CA PRO A 381 -3.39 0.76 50.09
C PRO A 381 -2.13 0.38 49.31
N VAL A 382 -1.12 1.22 49.46
CA VAL A 382 0.24 1.08 48.93
C VAL A 382 1.00 0.04 49.76
N ALA A 383 1.59 -0.97 49.11
CA ALA A 383 2.60 -1.84 49.72
C ALA A 383 3.99 -1.40 49.22
N ALA A 384 4.81 -0.94 50.17
CA ALA A 384 6.20 -0.56 49.97
C ALA A 384 7.14 -1.76 50.10
N GLY A 385 8.25 -1.74 49.36
CA GLY A 385 9.50 -2.42 49.74
C GLY A 385 10.10 -3.36 48.69
N GLY A 386 11.14 -2.89 47.99
CA GLY A 386 12.05 -3.72 47.18
C GLY A 386 13.26 -2.91 46.73
N ALA A 387 14.41 -3.13 47.36
CA ALA A 387 15.68 -2.42 47.19
C ALA A 387 16.34 -2.61 45.81
N PRO A 388 17.24 -1.71 45.37
CA PRO A 388 17.82 -1.72 44.03
C PRO A 388 18.99 -2.71 43.88
N ALA A 389 19.03 -3.44 42.78
CA ALA A 389 20.17 -4.26 42.36
C ALA A 389 21.12 -3.47 41.42
N PRO A 390 22.44 -3.78 41.41
CA PRO A 390 23.50 -2.83 41.10
C PRO A 390 23.81 -2.67 39.61
N ALA A 391 24.42 -1.51 39.30
CA ALA A 391 24.91 -1.14 37.97
C ALA A 391 26.01 -2.08 37.45
N ALA A 392 25.90 -2.50 36.19
CA ALA A 392 26.94 -3.22 35.47
C ALA A 392 28.02 -2.26 34.92
N PRO A 393 29.30 -2.69 34.80
CA PRO A 393 30.43 -1.81 34.52
C PRO A 393 30.59 -1.50 33.03
N ALA A 394 31.16 -0.33 32.74
CA ALA A 394 31.58 0.09 31.41
C ALA A 394 32.72 -0.81 30.86
N PRO A 395 32.72 -1.19 29.58
CA PRO A 395 33.86 -1.90 28.99
C PRO A 395 34.96 -0.92 28.54
N ALA A 396 36.19 -1.31 28.88
CA ALA A 396 37.44 -0.63 28.59
C ALA A 396 37.84 -0.70 27.11
N ALA A 397 38.63 0.29 26.69
CA ALA A 397 39.28 0.35 25.39
C ALA A 397 40.26 -0.82 25.18
N ALA A 398 40.14 -1.52 24.05
CA ALA A 398 41.13 -2.48 23.58
C ALA A 398 41.56 -2.15 22.15
N THR A 399 42.87 -2.02 22.00
CA THR A 399 43.65 -1.75 20.79
C THR A 399 43.78 -2.97 19.88
N GLY A 400 43.68 -2.74 18.56
CA GLY A 400 44.43 -3.43 17.50
C GLY A 400 44.23 -4.94 17.29
N SER A 401 43.36 -5.32 16.35
CA SER A 401 43.49 -6.59 15.63
C SER A 401 42.80 -6.51 14.25
N THR A 402 43.52 -6.88 13.19
CA THR A 402 43.08 -6.87 11.80
C THR A 402 42.27 -8.12 11.46
N VAL A 403 41.01 -7.97 11.03
CA VAL A 403 40.11 -9.06 10.61
C VAL A 403 39.80 -8.91 9.10
N PRO A 404 39.77 -10.00 8.31
CA PRO A 404 39.43 -9.94 6.89
C PRO A 404 37.93 -9.69 6.69
N ILE A 405 37.58 -8.67 5.91
CA ILE A 405 36.21 -8.31 5.54
C ILE A 405 35.78 -9.19 4.36
N LEU A 406 34.74 -10.01 4.54
CA LEU A 406 34.08 -10.73 3.45
C LEU A 406 32.84 -9.94 3.00
N VAL A 407 32.88 -9.40 1.79
CA VAL A 407 31.77 -8.64 1.19
C VAL A 407 30.94 -9.59 0.34
N ASN A 408 29.66 -9.79 0.69
CA ASN A 408 28.69 -10.47 -0.16
C ASN A 408 27.47 -9.55 -0.28
N ALA A 409 27.23 -8.99 -1.47
CA ALA A 409 26.12 -8.09 -1.75
C ALA A 409 25.36 -8.56 -3.00
N PRO A 410 24.01 -8.57 -3.02
CA PRO A 410 23.24 -8.68 -4.26
C PRO A 410 23.41 -7.38 -5.06
N CYS A 411 24.02 -7.48 -6.24
CA CYS A 411 24.18 -6.34 -7.16
C CYS A 411 22.96 -6.28 -8.10
N ASN A 412 22.10 -5.27 -7.96
CA ASN A 412 21.13 -4.93 -9.00
C ASN A 412 21.83 -4.17 -10.14
N ALA A 413 22.39 -4.90 -11.12
CA ALA A 413 22.91 -4.30 -12.34
C ALA A 413 21.78 -4.11 -13.36
N LYS A 414 21.50 -2.87 -13.79
CA LYS A 414 20.64 -2.60 -14.95
C LYS A 414 21.46 -2.75 -16.23
N ILE A 415 21.13 -3.74 -17.07
CA ILE A 415 21.61 -3.80 -18.46
C ILE A 415 20.73 -2.85 -19.28
N ALA A 416 21.27 -1.70 -19.69
CA ALA A 416 20.60 -0.78 -20.60
C ALA A 416 21.11 -1.01 -22.02
N VAL A 417 20.24 -1.51 -22.91
CA VAL A 417 20.48 -1.49 -24.36
C VAL A 417 20.00 -0.13 -24.87
N GLN A 418 20.93 0.80 -25.11
CA GLN A 418 20.62 2.07 -25.75
C GLN A 418 20.81 1.95 -27.27
N TYR A 419 19.77 2.28 -28.04
CA TYR A 419 19.88 2.57 -29.46
C TYR A 419 20.15 4.07 -29.61
N PRO A 420 21.35 4.51 -30.04
CA PRO A 420 21.58 5.93 -30.29
C PRO A 420 20.91 6.35 -31.59
N SER A 421 20.18 7.47 -31.56
CA SER A 421 19.53 8.08 -32.71
C SER A 421 20.45 8.97 -33.55
N THR A 422 21.68 9.27 -33.13
CA THR A 422 22.71 9.98 -33.95
C THR A 422 24.12 9.79 -33.39
N CYS A 423 25.12 9.75 -34.29
CA CYS A 423 26.55 9.52 -34.01
C CYS A 423 27.24 10.57 -33.12
N PRO A 424 28.11 10.13 -32.20
CA PRO A 424 29.34 10.85 -31.90
C PRO A 424 30.59 9.96 -32.02
N SER A 425 31.62 10.49 -32.68
CA SER A 425 32.94 9.89 -32.87
C SER A 425 33.87 10.18 -31.70
N GLY A 426 34.19 9.18 -30.88
CA GLY A 426 35.27 9.22 -29.88
C GLY A 426 35.26 8.01 -28.93
N PRO A 427 36.41 7.39 -28.59
CA PRO A 427 36.44 6.18 -27.77
C PRO A 427 36.31 6.52 -26.27
N MET A 428 35.29 5.96 -25.61
CA MET A 428 35.08 6.06 -24.17
C MET A 428 35.86 4.95 -23.44
N ARG A 429 36.62 5.29 -22.39
CA ARG A 429 37.41 4.36 -21.56
C ARG A 429 36.75 4.14 -20.19
N LEU A 430 36.74 2.90 -19.71
CA LEU A 430 36.37 2.52 -18.34
C LEU A 430 37.45 1.59 -17.76
N SER A 431 37.80 1.79 -16.48
CA SER A 431 38.75 0.95 -15.74
C SER A 431 38.07 0.32 -14.53
N ALA A 432 38.31 -0.97 -14.25
CA ALA A 432 37.86 -1.65 -13.04
C ALA A 432 38.98 -2.50 -12.41
N ARG A 433 39.04 -2.52 -11.07
CA ARG A 433 39.87 -3.42 -10.25
C ARG A 433 38.96 -4.12 -9.24
N GLN A 434 39.28 -5.39 -8.95
CA GLN A 434 38.64 -6.34 -8.02
C GLN A 434 37.32 -6.99 -8.48
N LEU A 435 37.42 -8.08 -9.26
CA LEU A 435 36.32 -9.03 -9.54
C LEU A 435 36.93 -10.41 -9.83
N SER A 436 36.72 -11.41 -8.95
CA SER A 436 37.07 -12.81 -9.26
C SER A 436 35.99 -13.83 -8.86
N SER A 437 35.11 -13.54 -7.90
CA SER A 437 33.98 -14.41 -7.52
C SER A 437 32.61 -13.90 -7.99
N LEU A 438 32.45 -12.59 -8.18
CA LEU A 438 31.20 -11.96 -8.64
C LEU A 438 30.90 -12.21 -10.12
N GLN A 439 31.90 -12.50 -10.96
CA GLN A 439 31.67 -12.67 -12.41
C GLN A 439 31.05 -14.02 -12.78
N GLU A 440 31.33 -15.11 -12.06
CA GLU A 440 30.74 -16.41 -12.38
C GLU A 440 29.25 -16.46 -12.03
N SER A 441 28.84 -15.92 -10.88
CA SER A 441 27.43 -15.83 -10.50
C SER A 441 26.65 -14.85 -11.37
N MET A 442 27.24 -13.70 -11.75
CA MET A 442 26.60 -12.74 -12.66
C MET A 442 26.48 -13.27 -14.08
N VAL A 443 27.47 -14.03 -14.56
CA VAL A 443 27.40 -14.68 -15.89
C VAL A 443 26.38 -15.81 -15.86
N GLN A 444 26.32 -16.62 -14.80
CA GLN A 444 25.28 -17.65 -14.65
C GLN A 444 23.88 -17.02 -14.55
N GLN A 445 23.73 -15.91 -13.83
CA GLN A 445 22.46 -15.16 -13.75
C GLN A 445 22.07 -14.57 -15.12
N ALA A 446 23.03 -14.01 -15.88
CA ALA A 446 22.78 -13.51 -17.23
C ALA A 446 22.44 -14.64 -18.23
N VAL A 447 23.06 -15.81 -18.09
CA VAL A 447 22.71 -17.02 -18.86
C VAL A 447 21.31 -17.49 -18.48
N ASN A 448 20.97 -17.57 -17.19
CA ASN A 448 19.63 -17.93 -16.73
C ASN A 448 18.56 -16.93 -17.22
N GLU A 449 18.85 -15.62 -17.19
CA GLU A 449 17.99 -14.57 -17.75
C GLU A 449 17.86 -14.67 -19.28
N PHE A 450 18.91 -15.12 -19.97
CA PHE A 450 18.89 -15.34 -21.42
C PHE A 450 18.15 -16.63 -21.80
N GLU A 451 18.29 -17.70 -21.03
CA GLU A 451 17.53 -18.93 -21.18
C GLU A 451 16.04 -18.72 -20.85
N ALA A 452 15.71 -17.88 -19.86
CA ALA A 452 14.34 -17.46 -19.58
C ALA A 452 13.72 -16.59 -20.70
N ARG A 453 14.54 -15.96 -21.55
CA ARG A 453 14.10 -15.18 -22.73
C ARG A 453 13.80 -16.05 -23.96
N LEU A 454 13.93 -17.38 -23.86
CA LEU A 454 13.48 -18.27 -24.94
C LEU A 454 11.95 -18.24 -25.05
N HIS A 455 11.45 -18.13 -26.28
CA HIS A 455 10.04 -17.96 -26.59
C HIS A 455 9.40 -19.32 -26.88
N ALA A 456 8.25 -19.62 -26.27
CA ALA A 456 7.42 -20.71 -26.72
C ALA A 456 6.67 -20.27 -27.99
N ILE A 457 7.05 -20.83 -29.14
CA ILE A 457 6.43 -20.57 -30.43
C ILE A 457 5.43 -21.69 -30.72
N TYR A 458 4.18 -21.30 -30.97
CA TYR A 458 3.04 -22.19 -31.17
C TYR A 458 2.47 -22.07 -32.57
N PRO A 459 2.81 -22.98 -33.49
CA PRO A 459 1.98 -23.23 -34.66
C PRO A 459 0.60 -23.73 -34.19
N VAL A 460 -0.41 -22.85 -34.21
CA VAL A 460 -1.78 -23.22 -33.86
C VAL A 460 -2.30 -24.19 -34.93
N PRO A 461 -2.82 -25.38 -34.60
CA PRO A 461 -3.33 -26.32 -35.59
C PRO A 461 -4.48 -25.72 -36.42
N THR A 462 -4.60 -26.14 -37.68
CA THR A 462 -5.77 -25.81 -38.51
C THR A 462 -7.06 -26.29 -37.84
N ASN A 463 -8.13 -25.50 -37.93
CA ASN A 463 -9.40 -25.74 -37.26
C ASN A 463 -9.28 -25.91 -35.72
N PRO A 464 -8.64 -24.97 -35.00
CA PRO A 464 -8.31 -25.15 -33.59
C PRO A 464 -9.53 -25.22 -32.67
N LEU A 465 -10.68 -24.71 -33.12
CA LEU A 465 -11.95 -24.74 -32.38
C LEU A 465 -12.79 -26.01 -32.66
N THR A 466 -12.32 -26.92 -33.52
CA THR A 466 -13.02 -28.16 -33.86
C THR A 466 -12.05 -29.34 -33.92
N THR A 467 -11.76 -29.90 -35.10
CA THR A 467 -10.95 -31.12 -35.26
C THR A 467 -9.48 -30.92 -34.89
N GLY A 468 -8.95 -29.70 -35.04
CA GLY A 468 -7.58 -29.36 -34.65
C GLY A 468 -7.35 -29.42 -33.13
N LEU A 469 -8.41 -29.24 -32.33
CA LEU A 469 -8.33 -29.22 -30.87
C LEU A 469 -7.74 -30.52 -30.31
N GLY A 470 -8.18 -31.67 -30.84
CA GLY A 470 -7.75 -33.00 -30.43
C GLY A 470 -6.44 -33.50 -31.05
N THR A 471 -5.72 -32.65 -31.78
CA THR A 471 -4.40 -33.01 -32.34
C THR A 471 -3.29 -32.75 -31.32
N ALA A 472 -2.07 -33.24 -31.59
CA ALA A 472 -0.91 -32.85 -30.81
C ALA A 472 -0.40 -31.49 -31.33
N TRP A 473 -0.31 -30.52 -30.44
CA TRP A 473 0.18 -29.17 -30.72
C TRP A 473 1.69 -29.21 -30.57
N VAL A 474 2.41 -28.66 -31.55
CA VAL A 474 3.87 -28.70 -31.56
C VAL A 474 4.39 -27.37 -31.03
N VAL A 475 5.35 -27.38 -30.11
CA VAL A 475 6.05 -26.17 -29.67
C VAL A 475 7.50 -26.17 -30.14
N ASN A 476 7.99 -25.00 -30.53
CA ASN A 476 9.41 -24.75 -30.81
C ASN A 476 9.88 -23.47 -30.11
N GLY A 477 11.18 -23.19 -30.15
CA GLY A 477 11.76 -22.02 -29.50
C GLY A 477 11.95 -22.15 -27.98
N CYS A 478 11.24 -23.07 -27.33
CA CYS A 478 11.44 -23.49 -25.94
C CYS A 478 11.71 -25.00 -25.82
N LYS A 479 12.18 -25.42 -24.64
CA LYS A 479 12.32 -26.81 -24.24
C LYS A 479 11.12 -27.24 -23.37
N GLN A 480 10.25 -28.07 -23.92
CA GLN A 480 8.96 -28.42 -23.29
C GLN A 480 9.09 -29.27 -22.01
N ASP A 481 10.19 -29.98 -21.81
CA ASP A 481 10.51 -30.71 -20.57
C ASP A 481 11.30 -29.87 -19.55
N ASP A 482 11.59 -28.60 -19.87
CA ASP A 482 12.18 -27.65 -18.92
C ASP A 482 11.07 -26.91 -18.15
N PRO A 483 10.99 -27.05 -16.81
CA PRO A 483 10.00 -26.36 -15.99
C PRO A 483 10.00 -24.83 -16.11
N ALA A 484 11.11 -24.21 -16.54
CA ALA A 484 11.22 -22.76 -16.72
C ALA A 484 10.81 -22.28 -18.12
N GLN A 485 10.57 -23.19 -19.08
CA GLN A 485 10.31 -22.82 -20.48
C GLN A 485 9.06 -23.48 -21.07
N ASN A 486 8.50 -24.47 -20.37
CA ASN A 486 7.37 -25.24 -20.85
C ASN A 486 6.12 -24.39 -21.04
N ALA A 487 5.28 -24.90 -21.93
CA ALA A 487 4.16 -24.19 -22.51
C ALA A 487 2.89 -25.04 -22.36
N PHE A 488 1.74 -24.39 -22.14
CA PHE A 488 0.47 -25.03 -21.80
C PHE A 488 -0.68 -24.46 -22.63
N VAL A 489 -1.68 -25.29 -22.91
CA VAL A 489 -2.94 -24.89 -23.55
C VAL A 489 -4.12 -25.53 -22.82
N GLU A 490 -5.20 -24.77 -22.70
CA GLU A 490 -6.44 -25.19 -22.04
C GLU A 490 -7.63 -24.72 -22.89
N ALA A 491 -8.64 -25.57 -23.02
CA ALA A 491 -9.88 -25.24 -23.71
C ALA A 491 -11.09 -25.51 -22.82
N THR A 492 -12.02 -24.56 -22.78
CA THR A 492 -13.31 -24.72 -22.12
C THR A 492 -14.41 -24.62 -23.16
N LEU A 493 -15.29 -25.63 -23.16
CA LEU A 493 -16.40 -25.75 -24.10
C LEU A 493 -17.70 -25.48 -23.34
N PHE A 494 -18.50 -24.56 -23.87
CA PHE A 494 -19.83 -24.24 -23.35
C PHE A 494 -20.89 -24.63 -24.36
N ASN A 495 -21.78 -25.55 -23.99
CA ASN A 495 -22.88 -25.96 -24.84
C ASN A 495 -24.08 -25.02 -24.64
N THR A 496 -24.39 -24.22 -25.65
CA THR A 496 -25.45 -23.21 -25.61
C THR A 496 -26.88 -23.78 -25.56
N LYS A 497 -27.05 -25.09 -25.84
CA LYS A 497 -28.34 -25.77 -25.77
C LYS A 497 -28.60 -26.38 -24.40
N THR A 498 -27.58 -26.96 -23.76
CA THR A 498 -27.70 -27.62 -22.45
C THR A 498 -27.23 -26.75 -21.28
N ASN A 499 -26.55 -25.63 -21.56
CA ASN A 499 -25.86 -24.78 -20.60
C ASN A 499 -24.81 -25.53 -19.75
N ALA A 500 -24.23 -26.60 -20.31
CA ALA A 500 -23.21 -27.40 -19.64
C ALA A 500 -21.80 -27.01 -20.10
N PHE A 501 -20.84 -27.16 -19.19
CA PHE A 501 -19.42 -27.01 -19.45
C PHE A 501 -18.72 -28.36 -19.55
N ARG A 502 -17.64 -28.40 -20.32
CA ARG A 502 -16.55 -29.40 -20.20
C ARG A 502 -15.22 -28.75 -20.54
N VAL A 503 -14.16 -29.27 -19.94
CA VAL A 503 -12.78 -28.77 -20.11
C VAL A 503 -11.98 -29.80 -20.89
N TYR A 504 -11.11 -29.35 -21.78
CA TYR A 504 -10.19 -30.19 -22.52
C TYR A 504 -8.79 -29.60 -22.42
N HIS A 505 -7.78 -30.44 -22.23
CA HIS A 505 -6.39 -30.03 -22.09
C HIS A 505 -5.59 -30.49 -23.32
N PRO A 506 -5.54 -29.73 -24.44
CA PRO A 506 -4.83 -30.18 -25.63
C PRO A 506 -3.37 -30.51 -25.33
N LEU A 507 -2.85 -31.56 -25.96
CA LEU A 507 -1.48 -32.02 -25.73
C LEU A 507 -0.49 -31.13 -26.48
N ILE A 508 0.52 -30.61 -25.76
CA ILE A 508 1.69 -29.97 -26.36
C ILE A 508 2.87 -30.95 -26.36
N ILE A 509 3.59 -31.00 -27.48
CA ILE A 509 4.81 -31.80 -27.66
C ILE A 509 5.95 -30.95 -28.22
N GLN A 510 7.19 -31.36 -27.97
CA GLN A 510 8.37 -30.71 -28.55
C GLN A 510 8.45 -30.92 -30.07
N LYS A 511 8.85 -29.92 -30.85
CA LYS A 511 9.20 -30.07 -32.28
C LYS A 511 10.15 -31.25 -32.49
N GLY A 512 9.72 -32.20 -33.32
CA GLY A 512 10.49 -33.41 -33.64
C GLY A 512 10.27 -34.60 -32.70
N SER A 513 9.52 -34.43 -31.61
CA SER A 513 9.07 -35.53 -30.76
C SER A 513 7.77 -36.17 -31.26
N THR A 514 7.48 -37.36 -30.77
CA THR A 514 6.15 -38.00 -30.86
C THR A 514 5.48 -38.02 -29.49
N PRO A 515 4.13 -37.96 -29.41
CA PRO A 515 3.42 -38.15 -28.14
C PRO A 515 3.78 -39.47 -27.45
N LEU A 516 3.92 -39.44 -26.13
CA LEU A 516 4.05 -40.65 -25.30
C LEU A 516 2.75 -41.49 -25.37
N VAL A 517 1.62 -40.78 -25.42
CA VAL A 517 0.29 -41.32 -25.72
C VAL A 517 -0.36 -40.33 -26.68
N PRO A 518 -1.01 -40.79 -27.77
CA PRO A 518 -1.79 -39.91 -28.63
C PRO A 518 -2.81 -39.10 -27.81
N PRO A 519 -3.08 -37.83 -28.18
CA PRO A 519 -4.10 -37.05 -27.47
C PRO A 519 -5.46 -37.75 -27.52
N THR A 520 -6.22 -37.65 -26.43
CA THR A 520 -7.60 -38.16 -26.39
C THR A 520 -8.42 -37.44 -27.47
N PRO A 521 -9.06 -38.16 -28.40
CA PRO A 521 -9.90 -37.53 -29.42
C PRO A 521 -11.05 -36.74 -28.78
N ILE A 522 -11.37 -35.58 -29.35
CA ILE A 522 -12.51 -34.77 -28.94
C ILE A 522 -13.38 -34.42 -30.16
N THR A 523 -14.69 -34.59 -30.02
CA THR A 523 -15.69 -34.06 -30.95
C THR A 523 -16.22 -32.76 -30.38
N VAL A 524 -16.42 -31.73 -31.20
CA VAL A 524 -17.04 -30.46 -30.81
C VAL A 524 -18.43 -30.40 -31.45
N ASP A 525 -19.48 -30.29 -30.62
CA ASP A 525 -20.86 -30.20 -31.07
C ASP A 525 -21.13 -28.83 -31.71
N ALA A 526 -22.09 -28.76 -32.64
CA ALA A 526 -22.44 -27.50 -33.31
C ALA A 526 -22.98 -26.42 -32.35
N ASN A 527 -23.47 -26.80 -31.17
CA ASN A 527 -23.94 -25.88 -30.13
C ASN A 527 -22.86 -25.51 -29.11
N GLU A 528 -21.65 -26.04 -29.25
CA GLU A 528 -20.53 -25.72 -28.34
C GLU A 528 -19.74 -24.52 -28.83
N VAL A 529 -19.53 -23.57 -27.92
CA VAL A 529 -18.60 -22.47 -28.10
C VAL A 529 -17.33 -22.81 -27.33
N VAL A 530 -16.20 -22.84 -28.03
CA VAL A 530 -14.89 -23.19 -27.47
C VAL A 530 -14.09 -21.91 -27.20
N GLY A 531 -13.66 -21.70 -25.96
CA GLY A 531 -12.59 -20.74 -25.64
C GLY A 531 -11.29 -21.50 -25.43
N ILE A 532 -10.16 -20.95 -25.90
CA ILE A 532 -8.83 -21.53 -25.73
C ILE A 532 -7.91 -20.48 -25.13
N TRP A 533 -7.16 -20.85 -24.09
CA TRP A 533 -6.17 -20.01 -23.43
C TRP A 533 -4.81 -20.71 -23.39
N PHE A 534 -3.75 -19.93 -23.48
CA PHE A 534 -2.37 -20.40 -23.47
C PHE A 534 -1.63 -19.76 -22.33
N GLY A 535 -0.81 -20.56 -21.66
CA GLY A 535 0.14 -20.13 -20.65
C GLY A 535 1.54 -20.63 -20.96
N GLY A 536 2.56 -20.02 -20.37
CA GLY A 536 3.93 -20.49 -20.46
C GLY A 536 4.73 -20.07 -19.25
N ASN A 537 5.68 -20.90 -18.81
CA ASN A 537 6.56 -20.54 -17.69
C ASN A 537 7.74 -19.66 -18.12
N GLY A 538 8.01 -19.58 -19.43
CA GLY A 538 8.98 -18.66 -20.02
C GLY A 538 8.40 -17.26 -20.23
N ASN A 539 9.23 -16.30 -20.65
CA ASN A 539 8.83 -14.88 -20.74
C ASN A 539 7.84 -14.56 -21.87
N LEU A 540 7.73 -15.40 -22.90
CA LEU A 540 6.89 -15.13 -24.06
C LEU A 540 6.27 -16.39 -24.66
N VAL A 541 4.97 -16.30 -24.90
CA VAL A 541 4.18 -17.20 -25.74
C VAL A 541 3.86 -16.47 -27.05
N LEU A 542 4.29 -17.04 -28.18
CA LEU A 542 4.02 -16.50 -29.51
C LEU A 542 3.21 -17.49 -30.34
N GLN A 543 1.99 -17.09 -30.70
CA GLN A 543 1.16 -17.84 -31.65
C GLN A 543 1.61 -17.55 -33.08
N VAL A 544 1.75 -18.61 -33.89
CA VAL A 544 2.13 -18.56 -35.29
C VAL A 544 1.06 -19.24 -36.12
N ASP A 545 0.77 -18.63 -37.26
CA ASP A 545 -0.24 -19.13 -38.19
C ASP A 545 0.24 -20.41 -38.90
N SER A 546 -0.66 -21.38 -38.98
CA SER A 546 -0.49 -22.61 -39.74
C SER A 546 -1.71 -22.80 -40.61
N GLY A 547 -1.62 -22.38 -41.87
CA GLY A 547 -2.71 -22.52 -42.84
C GLY A 547 -3.97 -21.70 -42.50
N GLY A 548 -3.82 -20.48 -41.98
CA GLY A 548 -4.92 -19.59 -41.60
C GLY A 548 -5.54 -19.90 -40.23
N SER A 549 -4.87 -20.71 -39.40
CA SER A 549 -5.36 -21.14 -38.09
C SER A 549 -5.60 -20.00 -37.10
N LEU A 550 -4.80 -18.93 -37.11
CA LEU A 550 -5.02 -17.80 -36.18
C LEU A 550 -6.33 -17.09 -36.49
N LYS A 551 -6.63 -16.92 -37.78
CA LYS A 551 -7.90 -16.32 -38.23
C LYS A 551 -9.08 -17.25 -37.94
N GLN A 552 -8.94 -18.56 -38.18
CA GLN A 552 -9.97 -19.56 -37.89
C GLN A 552 -10.27 -19.66 -36.39
N GLY A 553 -9.24 -19.57 -35.55
CA GLY A 553 -9.37 -19.59 -34.10
C GLY A 553 -9.74 -18.24 -33.47
N VAL A 554 -9.73 -17.15 -34.24
CA VAL A 554 -9.88 -15.78 -33.72
C VAL A 554 -8.89 -15.55 -32.58
N CYS A 555 -7.62 -15.84 -32.86
CA CYS A 555 -6.54 -15.81 -31.90
C CYS A 555 -6.00 -14.39 -31.69
N VAL A 556 -5.69 -14.05 -30.44
CA VAL A 556 -5.21 -12.73 -30.00
C VAL A 556 -4.05 -12.93 -29.03
N ASN A 557 -2.97 -12.21 -29.32
CA ASN A 557 -1.74 -12.22 -28.51
C ASN A 557 -1.21 -10.79 -28.35
N GLY A 558 -1.99 -9.92 -27.69
CA GLY A 558 -1.65 -8.52 -27.47
C GLY A 558 -1.94 -7.61 -28.66
N LEU A 559 -1.23 -6.48 -28.71
CA LEU A 559 -1.26 -5.52 -29.82
C LEU A 559 -0.15 -5.85 -30.83
N ASP A 560 -0.24 -5.32 -32.04
CA ASP A 560 0.81 -5.48 -33.06
C ASP A 560 2.19 -5.06 -32.51
N GLY A 561 3.14 -6.00 -32.51
CA GLY A 561 4.49 -5.79 -31.97
C GLY A 561 4.58 -5.67 -30.44
N SER A 562 3.49 -5.91 -29.71
CA SER A 562 3.44 -5.86 -28.25
C SER A 562 2.59 -7.01 -27.70
N PRO A 563 3.14 -8.24 -27.64
CA PRO A 563 2.43 -9.40 -27.13
C PRO A 563 2.15 -9.29 -25.63
N PHE A 564 1.21 -10.09 -25.13
CA PHE A 564 0.91 -10.12 -23.70
C PHE A 564 2.04 -10.74 -22.87
N GLY A 565 3.00 -11.46 -23.46
CA GLY A 565 4.05 -12.13 -22.71
C GLY A 565 3.67 -13.59 -22.52
N GLN A 566 3.41 -14.02 -21.30
CA GLN A 566 3.19 -15.44 -20.97
C GLN A 566 1.78 -15.96 -21.36
N PHE A 567 0.89 -15.05 -21.74
CA PHE A 567 -0.53 -15.30 -21.98
C PHE A 567 -0.92 -15.08 -23.45
N SER A 568 -1.85 -15.88 -23.97
CA SER A 568 -2.60 -15.55 -25.20
C SER A 568 -3.90 -16.35 -25.24
N HIS A 569 -4.79 -16.07 -26.19
CA HIS A 569 -6.06 -16.79 -26.29
C HIS A 569 -6.57 -16.92 -27.73
N CYS A 570 -7.54 -17.81 -27.94
CA CYS A 570 -8.33 -17.94 -29.16
C CYS A 570 -9.81 -18.03 -28.79
N ASN A 571 -10.66 -17.26 -29.50
CA ASN A 571 -12.12 -17.28 -29.38
C ASN A 571 -12.72 -16.96 -27.99
N ALA A 572 -11.93 -16.44 -27.05
CA ALA A 572 -12.39 -16.10 -25.70
C ALA A 572 -13.61 -15.16 -25.69
N ILE A 573 -13.64 -14.13 -26.55
CA ILE A 573 -14.73 -13.16 -26.60
C ILE A 573 -16.07 -13.81 -26.98
N ALA A 574 -16.07 -14.74 -27.95
CA ALA A 574 -17.29 -15.47 -28.32
C ALA A 574 -17.76 -16.38 -27.18
N PHE A 575 -16.82 -17.04 -26.49
CA PHE A 575 -17.10 -17.85 -25.31
C PHE A 575 -17.76 -17.02 -24.19
N TRP A 576 -17.18 -15.86 -23.85
CA TRP A 576 -17.74 -14.95 -22.85
C TRP A 576 -19.09 -14.38 -23.24
N THR A 577 -19.27 -14.06 -24.52
CA THR A 577 -20.55 -13.58 -25.03
C THR A 577 -21.65 -14.63 -24.83
N ALA A 578 -21.36 -15.89 -25.15
CA ALA A 578 -22.33 -16.98 -25.01
C ALA A 578 -22.65 -17.28 -23.54
N THR A 579 -21.65 -17.38 -22.68
CA THR A 579 -21.84 -17.69 -21.25
C THR A 579 -22.53 -16.56 -20.50
N ASN A 580 -22.10 -15.30 -20.70
CA ASN A 580 -22.73 -14.14 -20.07
C ASN A 580 -24.17 -13.91 -20.57
N ALA A 581 -24.47 -14.23 -21.84
CA ALA A 581 -25.84 -14.22 -22.34
C ALA A 581 -26.72 -15.26 -21.64
N ALA A 582 -26.22 -16.47 -21.43
CA ALA A 582 -26.92 -17.51 -20.69
C ALA A 582 -27.15 -17.15 -19.21
N ILE A 583 -26.15 -16.53 -18.56
CA ILE A 583 -26.28 -16.01 -17.18
C ILE A 583 -27.35 -14.92 -17.12
N LYS A 584 -27.28 -13.93 -18.02
CA LYS A 584 -28.25 -12.84 -18.09
C LYS A 584 -29.68 -13.33 -18.36
N ALA A 585 -29.83 -14.41 -19.12
CA ALA A 585 -31.11 -15.06 -19.39
C ALA A 585 -31.59 -15.96 -18.23
N GLY A 586 -30.80 -16.15 -17.17
CA GLY A 586 -31.10 -17.09 -16.08
C GLY A 586 -31.00 -18.57 -16.48
N ALA A 587 -30.45 -18.87 -17.66
CA ALA A 587 -30.29 -20.22 -18.19
C ALA A 587 -29.03 -20.93 -17.67
N LEU A 588 -28.02 -20.15 -17.28
CA LEU A 588 -26.80 -20.62 -16.62
C LEU A 588 -26.70 -19.98 -15.22
N THR A 589 -26.62 -20.81 -14.18
CA THR A 589 -26.38 -20.37 -12.81
C THR A 589 -24.96 -20.74 -12.40
N ILE A 590 -24.17 -19.73 -12.02
CA ILE A 590 -22.84 -19.95 -11.47
C ILE A 590 -22.96 -20.39 -10.00
N PRO A 591 -22.28 -21.46 -9.57
CA PRO A 591 -22.33 -21.88 -8.17
C PRO A 591 -21.84 -20.75 -7.24
N PRO A 592 -22.52 -20.51 -6.10
CA PRO A 592 -22.03 -19.55 -5.11
C PRO A 592 -20.73 -20.06 -4.46
N LEU A 593 -19.96 -19.13 -3.91
CA LEU A 593 -18.78 -19.47 -3.11
C LEU A 593 -19.19 -20.22 -1.85
N GLY A 594 -18.42 -21.24 -1.50
CA GLY A 594 -18.48 -21.85 -0.18
C GLY A 594 -17.81 -20.97 0.87
N ASN A 595 -17.75 -21.50 2.10
CA ASN A 595 -16.89 -20.96 3.15
C ASN A 595 -15.67 -21.85 3.35
N ASP A 596 -14.57 -21.24 3.73
CA ASP A 596 -13.35 -21.92 4.14
C ASP A 596 -13.47 -22.51 5.57
N MET A 597 -12.41 -23.18 6.01
CA MET A 597 -12.28 -23.77 7.35
C MET A 597 -12.33 -22.74 8.49
N MET A 598 -12.20 -21.45 8.19
CA MET A 598 -12.29 -20.35 9.15
C MET A 598 -13.65 -19.63 9.08
N GLY A 599 -14.58 -20.11 8.25
CA GLY A 599 -15.92 -19.54 8.08
C GLY A 599 -15.99 -18.31 7.17
N LYS A 600 -14.91 -17.97 6.46
CA LYS A 600 -14.89 -16.86 5.49
C LYS A 600 -15.27 -17.34 4.09
N PRO A 601 -15.82 -16.49 3.22
CA PRO A 601 -16.05 -16.84 1.81
C PRO A 601 -14.76 -17.33 1.15
N CYS A 602 -14.86 -18.37 0.33
CA CYS A 602 -13.73 -18.89 -0.42
C CYS A 602 -13.15 -17.85 -1.40
N PRO A 603 -11.82 -17.72 -1.51
CA PRO A 603 -11.21 -16.77 -2.43
C PRO A 603 -11.47 -17.17 -3.89
N THR A 604 -11.42 -16.17 -4.78
CA THR A 604 -11.46 -16.35 -6.24
C THR A 604 -10.16 -15.85 -6.86
N THR A 605 -9.99 -16.04 -8.18
CA THR A 605 -8.86 -15.44 -8.94
C THR A 605 -8.85 -13.90 -8.89
N ARG A 606 -9.98 -13.27 -8.54
CA ARG A 606 -10.11 -11.83 -8.33
C ARG A 606 -10.08 -11.43 -6.86
N SER A 607 -9.66 -12.31 -5.95
CA SER A 607 -9.44 -11.97 -4.54
C SER A 607 -8.01 -11.52 -4.30
N PHE A 608 -7.82 -10.46 -3.52
CA PHE A 608 -6.49 -10.09 -3.01
C PHE A 608 -5.92 -11.12 -2.03
N GLU A 609 -6.71 -12.09 -1.59
CA GLU A 609 -6.26 -13.21 -0.74
C GLU A 609 -5.48 -14.28 -1.53
N HIS A 610 -5.72 -14.39 -2.84
CA HIS A 610 -5.03 -15.37 -3.70
C HIS A 610 -3.65 -14.90 -4.19
N VAL A 611 -3.45 -13.57 -4.24
CA VAL A 611 -2.19 -12.85 -4.52
C VAL A 611 -1.45 -13.30 -5.79
N ASP A 612 -1.49 -12.46 -6.83
CA ASP A 612 -0.64 -12.55 -8.04
C ASP A 612 -0.11 -11.17 -8.47
N GLN A 613 1.08 -11.14 -9.08
CA GLN A 613 1.52 -10.04 -9.93
C GLN A 613 0.59 -9.85 -11.13
N ASP A 614 0.06 -10.96 -11.65
CA ASP A 614 -0.57 -11.08 -12.96
C ASP A 614 -1.90 -11.85 -12.87
N PRO A 615 -2.96 -11.29 -12.26
CA PRO A 615 -4.21 -12.05 -12.09
C PRO A 615 -4.82 -12.46 -13.44
N ALA A 616 -5.29 -13.70 -13.51
CA ALA A 616 -5.93 -14.37 -14.63
C ALA A 616 -5.03 -14.63 -15.85
N ASP A 617 -3.75 -14.97 -15.66
CA ASP A 617 -2.79 -15.16 -16.75
C ASP A 617 -2.40 -16.61 -17.05
N ASN A 618 -2.85 -17.56 -16.22
CA ASN A 618 -2.40 -18.93 -16.25
C ASN A 618 -3.54 -19.95 -16.24
N ILE A 619 -3.22 -21.21 -16.55
CA ILE A 619 -4.20 -22.29 -16.78
C ILE A 619 -3.96 -23.50 -15.88
N VAL A 620 -4.97 -24.36 -15.74
CA VAL A 620 -4.96 -25.53 -14.84
C VAL A 620 -4.25 -26.74 -15.47
N THR A 621 -4.13 -26.75 -16.80
CA THR A 621 -3.49 -27.83 -17.58
C THR A 621 -2.18 -28.33 -16.98
N SER A 622 -2.03 -29.65 -16.99
CA SER A 622 -0.75 -30.33 -16.73
C SER A 622 -0.54 -31.51 -17.69
N TYR A 623 0.72 -31.85 -17.89
CA TYR A 623 1.15 -32.98 -18.72
C TYR A 623 2.01 -33.95 -17.91
N ILE A 624 2.24 -35.14 -18.45
CA ILE A 624 3.31 -36.03 -17.99
C ILE A 624 4.36 -36.18 -19.09
N THR A 625 5.64 -36.28 -18.69
CA THR A 625 6.76 -36.49 -19.60
C THR A 625 7.63 -37.67 -19.18
N MET A 626 8.13 -38.39 -20.17
CA MET A 626 9.09 -39.48 -20.00
C MET A 626 9.96 -39.58 -21.25
N ASN A 627 11.29 -39.53 -21.08
CA ASN A 627 12.27 -39.64 -22.17
C ASN A 627 12.04 -38.63 -23.31
N GLY A 628 11.64 -37.40 -23.00
CA GLY A 628 11.37 -36.35 -24.00
C GLY A 628 10.07 -36.53 -24.79
N MET A 629 9.21 -37.47 -24.39
CA MET A 629 7.85 -37.65 -24.93
C MET A 629 6.81 -37.21 -23.91
N PHE A 630 5.66 -36.72 -24.39
CA PHE A 630 4.65 -36.06 -23.55
C PHE A 630 3.28 -36.71 -23.72
N ALA A 631 2.48 -36.73 -22.66
CA ALA A 631 1.08 -37.15 -22.68
C ALA A 631 0.21 -36.27 -21.78
N GLN A 632 -1.10 -36.27 -22.04
CA GLN A 632 -2.08 -35.61 -21.18
C GLN A 632 -2.07 -36.23 -19.78
N ASN A 633 -2.15 -35.40 -18.73
CA ASN A 633 -2.13 -35.86 -17.35
C ASN A 633 -3.51 -36.35 -16.88
N ILE A 634 -3.90 -37.53 -17.36
CA ILE A 634 -5.16 -38.21 -16.98
C ILE A 634 -4.87 -39.49 -16.19
N PRO A 635 -5.81 -39.99 -15.37
CA PRO A 635 -5.59 -41.17 -14.52
C PRO A 635 -5.06 -42.39 -15.27
N GLN A 636 -5.52 -42.62 -16.50
CA GLN A 636 -5.11 -43.75 -17.34
C GLN A 636 -3.63 -43.65 -17.75
N ASN A 637 -3.18 -42.44 -18.08
CA ASN A 637 -1.79 -42.19 -18.47
C ASN A 637 -0.85 -42.25 -17.26
N VAL A 638 -1.28 -41.70 -16.11
CA VAL A 638 -0.51 -41.81 -14.84
C VAL A 638 -0.38 -43.26 -14.38
N ALA A 639 -1.46 -44.05 -14.48
CA ALA A 639 -1.42 -45.47 -14.14
C ALA A 639 -0.50 -46.27 -15.07
N LYS A 640 -0.45 -45.90 -16.36
CA LYS A 640 0.42 -46.53 -17.36
C LYS A 640 1.89 -46.13 -17.21
N PHE A 641 2.16 -44.90 -16.76
CA PHE A 641 3.50 -44.35 -16.62
C PHE A 641 3.72 -43.77 -15.21
N PRO A 642 3.75 -44.60 -14.16
CA PRO A 642 3.80 -44.14 -12.77
C PRO A 642 5.11 -43.42 -12.39
N THR A 643 6.16 -43.54 -13.22
CA THR A 643 7.45 -42.86 -13.05
C THR A 643 7.60 -41.61 -13.93
N ALA A 644 6.59 -41.24 -14.72
CA ALA A 644 6.62 -40.03 -15.53
C ALA A 644 6.64 -38.77 -14.66
N THR A 645 7.33 -37.73 -15.13
CA THR A 645 7.38 -36.44 -14.45
C THR A 645 6.16 -35.61 -14.81
N VAL A 646 5.50 -35.01 -13.81
CA VAL A 646 4.40 -34.07 -14.05
C VAL A 646 4.97 -32.70 -14.41
N LEU A 647 4.48 -32.14 -15.52
CA LEU A 647 4.74 -30.77 -15.95
C LEU A 647 3.49 -29.95 -15.68
N ALA A 648 3.63 -28.85 -14.96
CA ALA A 648 2.51 -27.99 -14.60
C ALA A 648 2.91 -26.51 -14.63
N ASN A 649 1.94 -25.66 -14.94
CA ASN A 649 2.06 -24.22 -14.78
C ASN A 649 1.70 -23.85 -13.33
N PRO A 650 2.57 -23.17 -12.57
CA PRO A 650 2.31 -22.86 -11.16
C PRO A 650 1.47 -21.59 -10.94
N GLY A 651 0.87 -21.03 -11.99
CA GLY A 651 0.14 -19.78 -11.95
C GLY A 651 -1.18 -19.83 -11.18
N ASP A 652 -1.86 -18.68 -11.14
CA ASP A 652 -2.98 -18.40 -10.26
C ASP A 652 -4.13 -19.41 -10.34
N ASN A 653 -4.61 -19.77 -11.52
CA ASN A 653 -5.77 -20.64 -11.69
C ASN A 653 -5.49 -22.04 -11.14
N ARG A 654 -4.33 -22.61 -11.48
CA ARG A 654 -3.92 -23.90 -10.93
C ARG A 654 -3.66 -23.79 -9.43
N LEU A 655 -2.96 -22.74 -8.98
CA LEU A 655 -2.69 -22.50 -7.56
C LEU A 655 -3.99 -22.47 -6.76
N LEU A 656 -5.03 -21.82 -7.28
CA LEU A 656 -6.34 -21.72 -6.63
C LEU A 656 -6.98 -23.11 -6.52
N ASP A 657 -7.06 -23.83 -7.64
CA ASP A 657 -7.82 -25.08 -7.74
C ASP A 657 -7.16 -26.26 -7.03
N VAL A 658 -5.84 -26.40 -7.16
CA VAL A 658 -5.13 -27.61 -6.71
C VAL A 658 -4.40 -27.42 -5.38
N ALA A 659 -4.20 -26.18 -4.93
CA ALA A 659 -3.43 -25.90 -3.71
C ALA A 659 -4.21 -25.06 -2.69
N VAL A 660 -4.60 -23.82 -3.01
CA VAL A 660 -5.21 -22.89 -2.03
C VAL A 660 -6.59 -23.39 -1.59
N ASN A 661 -7.52 -23.64 -2.51
CA ASN A 661 -8.86 -24.10 -2.15
C ASN A 661 -8.82 -25.40 -1.31
N PRO A 662 -8.11 -26.47 -1.74
CA PRO A 662 -7.96 -27.68 -0.92
C PRO A 662 -7.24 -27.48 0.41
N ALA A 663 -6.37 -26.47 0.54
CA ALA A 663 -5.67 -26.18 1.78
C ALA A 663 -6.62 -25.65 2.86
N ILE A 664 -7.61 -24.86 2.45
CA ILE A 664 -8.52 -24.14 3.35
C ILE A 664 -9.93 -24.73 3.36
N GLY A 665 -10.14 -25.90 2.73
CA GLY A 665 -11.43 -26.61 2.71
C GLY A 665 -12.45 -26.10 1.69
N CYS A 666 -12.05 -25.18 0.83
CA CYS A 666 -12.84 -24.70 -0.29
C CYS A 666 -12.87 -25.70 -1.45
N LYS A 667 -13.89 -25.59 -2.30
CA LYS A 667 -14.06 -26.42 -3.49
C LYS A 667 -13.96 -25.56 -4.75
N PRO A 668 -13.11 -25.94 -5.72
CA PRO A 668 -13.06 -25.24 -7.00
C PRO A 668 -14.33 -25.45 -7.83
N PHE A 669 -14.63 -24.51 -8.73
CA PHE A 669 -15.68 -24.68 -9.72
C PHE A 669 -15.17 -25.56 -10.85
N THR A 670 -15.74 -26.76 -10.99
CA THR A 670 -15.24 -27.79 -11.92
C THR A 670 -16.29 -28.22 -12.94
N ALA A 671 -15.82 -28.73 -14.06
CA ALA A 671 -16.62 -29.38 -15.10
C ALA A 671 -15.97 -30.72 -15.52
N VAL A 672 -16.66 -31.51 -16.32
CA VAL A 672 -16.14 -32.79 -16.83
C VAL A 672 -14.85 -32.53 -17.61
N ASP A 673 -13.78 -33.27 -17.28
CA ASP A 673 -12.55 -33.28 -18.07
C ASP A 673 -12.74 -34.19 -19.28
N ALA A 674 -12.98 -33.58 -20.44
CA ALA A 674 -13.10 -34.25 -21.73
C ALA A 674 -11.79 -34.89 -22.21
N THR A 675 -10.67 -34.62 -21.53
CA THR A 675 -9.40 -35.29 -21.77
C THR A 675 -9.40 -36.72 -21.24
N ASP A 676 -10.19 -36.98 -20.18
CA ASP A 676 -10.45 -38.31 -19.65
C ASP A 676 -11.58 -38.95 -20.48
N PRO A 677 -11.29 -39.96 -21.32
CA PRO A 677 -12.29 -40.57 -22.19
C PRO A 677 -13.39 -41.32 -21.43
N THR A 678 -13.23 -41.56 -20.12
CA THR A 678 -14.27 -42.16 -19.28
C THR A 678 -15.30 -41.15 -18.79
N GLY A 679 -14.98 -39.85 -18.85
CA GLY A 679 -15.81 -38.77 -18.29
C GLY A 679 -15.93 -38.80 -16.76
N ALA A 680 -15.08 -39.58 -16.07
CA ALA A 680 -15.15 -39.74 -14.61
C ALA A 680 -14.43 -38.62 -13.86
N THR A 681 -13.51 -37.91 -14.52
CA THR A 681 -12.71 -36.85 -13.91
C THR A 681 -13.38 -35.48 -14.05
N MET A 682 -13.31 -34.67 -12.99
CA MET A 682 -13.72 -33.28 -12.97
C MET A 682 -12.48 -32.39 -12.80
N THR A 683 -12.44 -31.26 -13.51
CA THR A 683 -11.32 -30.32 -13.47
C THR A 683 -11.80 -28.87 -13.50
N GLY A 684 -10.99 -27.97 -12.95
CA GLY A 684 -11.16 -26.53 -13.12
C GLY A 684 -10.63 -26.06 -14.47
N SER A 685 -10.76 -24.77 -14.73
CA SER A 685 -10.14 -24.07 -15.86
C SER A 685 -10.09 -22.57 -15.56
N LEU A 686 -9.23 -21.82 -16.26
CA LEU A 686 -9.26 -20.36 -16.25
C LEU A 686 -10.68 -19.85 -16.48
N ALA A 687 -11.38 -20.46 -17.45
CA ALA A 687 -12.70 -20.00 -17.81
C ALA A 687 -13.72 -20.13 -16.67
N LEU A 688 -13.72 -21.27 -15.98
CA LEU A 688 -14.62 -21.53 -14.85
C LEU A 688 -14.28 -20.64 -13.66
N ASN A 689 -12.99 -20.44 -13.39
CA ASN A 689 -12.54 -19.58 -12.29
C ASN A 689 -12.93 -18.11 -12.52
N GLU A 690 -12.77 -17.60 -13.74
CA GLU A 690 -13.20 -16.24 -14.07
C GLU A 690 -14.72 -16.06 -14.08
N LEU A 691 -15.50 -17.10 -14.42
CA LEU A 691 -16.97 -17.06 -14.25
C LEU A 691 -17.35 -17.02 -12.76
N SER A 692 -16.71 -17.85 -11.93
CA SER A 692 -16.92 -17.84 -10.48
C SER A 692 -16.56 -16.49 -9.87
N ALA A 693 -15.41 -15.93 -10.26
CA ALA A 693 -14.94 -14.64 -9.78
C ALA A 693 -15.84 -13.49 -10.24
N ALA A 694 -16.29 -13.47 -11.51
CA ALA A 694 -17.20 -12.45 -12.01
C ALA A 694 -18.58 -12.48 -11.35
N ALA A 695 -19.08 -13.68 -11.02
CA ALA A 695 -20.39 -13.83 -10.40
C ALA A 695 -20.38 -13.56 -8.89
N ASN A 696 -19.30 -13.93 -8.20
CA ASN A 696 -19.34 -14.07 -6.74
C ASN A 696 -18.30 -13.23 -5.97
N GLN A 697 -17.26 -12.68 -6.62
CA GLN A 697 -16.27 -11.89 -5.90
C GLN A 697 -16.85 -10.53 -5.49
N ALA A 698 -16.89 -10.27 -4.19
CA ALA A 698 -17.23 -8.96 -3.67
C ALA A 698 -16.02 -8.00 -3.70
N PRO A 699 -16.24 -6.68 -3.79
CA PRO A 699 -15.17 -5.70 -3.60
C PRO A 699 -14.43 -5.86 -2.26
N PRO A 700 -13.11 -5.60 -2.22
CA PRO A 700 -12.26 -5.17 -3.34
C PRO A 700 -11.94 -6.30 -4.34
N ILE A 701 -12.00 -5.97 -5.64
CA ILE A 701 -11.82 -6.95 -6.74
C ILE A 701 -10.43 -6.76 -7.36
N ALA A 702 -9.59 -7.80 -7.31
CA ALA A 702 -8.26 -7.84 -7.90
C ALA A 702 -8.37 -8.08 -9.41
N LEU A 703 -8.46 -6.99 -10.19
CA LEU A 703 -8.45 -7.03 -11.65
C LEU A 703 -7.03 -6.80 -12.18
N MET A 704 -6.80 -7.18 -13.44
CA MET A 704 -5.54 -6.92 -14.13
C MET A 704 -5.23 -5.42 -14.11
N GLN A 705 -4.06 -5.05 -13.60
CA GLN A 705 -3.68 -3.66 -13.34
C GLN A 705 -2.97 -3.02 -14.56
N PRO A 706 -3.13 -1.71 -14.79
CA PRO A 706 -2.43 -1.00 -15.87
C PRO A 706 -0.90 -1.12 -15.86
N GLY A 707 -0.28 -1.18 -14.69
CA GLY A 707 1.18 -1.25 -14.52
C GLY A 707 1.79 -2.62 -14.74
N ASN A 708 0.95 -3.63 -14.99
CA ASN A 708 1.39 -4.98 -15.22
C ASN A 708 2.23 -5.09 -16.49
N PRO A 709 3.41 -5.74 -16.47
CA PRO A 709 4.26 -5.92 -17.64
C PRO A 709 3.54 -6.48 -18.89
N MET A 710 2.52 -7.31 -18.70
CA MET A 710 1.72 -7.89 -19.79
C MET A 710 0.76 -6.89 -20.46
N THR A 711 0.50 -5.75 -19.82
CA THR A 711 -0.41 -4.72 -20.33
C THR A 711 0.28 -3.42 -20.71
N LEU A 712 1.59 -3.29 -20.41
CA LEU A 712 2.41 -2.20 -20.91
C LEU A 712 2.65 -2.33 -22.42
N ASP A 713 2.81 -1.20 -23.09
CA ASP A 713 3.20 -1.16 -24.50
C ASP A 713 4.65 -1.66 -24.71
N ALA A 714 5.07 -1.75 -25.97
CA ALA A 714 6.44 -2.19 -26.32
C ALA A 714 7.56 -1.28 -25.77
N LYS A 715 7.24 -0.08 -25.25
CA LYS A 715 8.19 0.86 -24.63
C LYS A 715 8.13 0.83 -23.11
N GLY A 716 7.26 0.00 -22.51
CA GLY A 716 7.05 -0.08 -21.07
C GLY A 716 6.17 1.03 -20.50
N ALA A 717 5.39 1.72 -21.34
CA ALA A 717 4.41 2.72 -20.90
C ALA A 717 3.01 2.13 -20.76
N TYR A 718 2.16 2.79 -19.97
CA TYR A 718 0.76 2.38 -19.82
C TYR A 718 0.03 2.34 -21.17
N SER A 719 -0.73 1.27 -21.41
CA SER A 719 -1.57 1.12 -22.60
C SER A 719 -2.97 0.67 -22.21
N LEU A 720 -3.90 1.63 -22.19
CA LEU A 720 -5.32 1.34 -21.94
C LEU A 720 -5.89 0.33 -22.95
N ALA A 721 -5.47 0.44 -24.22
CA ALA A 721 -5.93 -0.46 -25.28
C ALA A 721 -5.49 -1.91 -25.01
N LYS A 722 -4.21 -2.11 -24.64
CA LYS A 722 -3.67 -3.45 -24.35
C LYS A 722 -4.26 -4.01 -23.06
N LEU A 723 -4.40 -3.18 -22.02
CA LEU A 723 -5.08 -3.54 -20.78
C LEU A 723 -6.52 -4.00 -21.02
N ASN A 724 -7.31 -3.23 -21.76
CA ASN A 724 -8.70 -3.58 -22.04
C ASN A 724 -8.79 -4.84 -22.90
N LEU A 725 -7.88 -5.02 -23.87
CA LEU A 725 -7.81 -6.25 -24.66
C LEU A 725 -7.55 -7.46 -23.75
N TYR A 726 -6.58 -7.35 -22.82
CA TYR A 726 -6.31 -8.39 -21.83
C TYR A 726 -7.53 -8.66 -20.95
N ARG A 727 -8.13 -7.64 -20.34
CA ARG A 727 -9.28 -7.80 -19.43
C ARG A 727 -10.45 -8.48 -20.12
N THR A 728 -10.75 -8.12 -21.35
CA THR A 728 -11.83 -8.78 -22.12
C THR A 728 -11.53 -10.24 -22.43
N ALA A 729 -10.26 -10.62 -22.59
CA ALA A 729 -9.85 -12.01 -22.79
C ALA A 729 -10.16 -12.93 -21.59
N VAL A 730 -10.26 -12.36 -20.40
CA VAL A 730 -10.45 -13.06 -19.12
C VAL A 730 -11.77 -12.66 -18.43
N ASN A 731 -12.75 -12.16 -19.20
CA ASN A 731 -14.07 -11.75 -18.69
C ASN A 731 -14.03 -10.66 -17.61
N GLN A 732 -12.99 -9.84 -17.57
CA GLN A 732 -12.88 -8.69 -16.67
C GLN A 732 -13.45 -7.43 -17.36
N PRO A 733 -14.06 -6.50 -16.58
CA PRO A 733 -14.60 -5.27 -17.14
C PRO A 733 -13.47 -4.35 -17.66
N PRO A 734 -13.58 -3.80 -18.89
CA PRO A 734 -12.64 -2.81 -19.39
C PRO A 734 -12.74 -1.50 -18.60
N LEU A 735 -11.68 -0.71 -18.62
CA LEU A 735 -11.69 0.66 -18.12
C LEU A 735 -12.17 1.65 -19.18
N ASP A 736 -12.79 2.74 -18.73
CA ASP A 736 -13.20 3.86 -19.58
C ASP A 736 -12.00 4.60 -20.19
N ALA A 737 -12.22 5.25 -21.33
CA ALA A 737 -11.20 6.01 -22.07
C ALA A 737 -10.47 7.09 -21.23
N ASN A 738 -11.14 7.61 -20.21
CA ASN A 738 -10.63 8.68 -19.34
C ASN A 738 -10.15 8.17 -17.97
N ALA A 739 -10.03 6.85 -17.78
CA ALA A 739 -9.62 6.28 -16.51
C ALA A 739 -8.19 6.72 -16.12
N ASN A 740 -8.01 7.09 -14.85
CA ASN A 740 -6.70 7.37 -14.30
C ASN A 740 -5.97 6.05 -13.97
N LEU A 741 -5.14 5.58 -14.89
CA LEU A 741 -4.45 4.30 -14.79
C LEU A 741 -3.53 4.21 -13.56
N THR A 742 -2.85 5.31 -13.20
CA THR A 742 -2.00 5.34 -12.00
C THR A 742 -2.81 5.20 -10.72
N ALA A 743 -3.99 5.82 -10.65
CA ALA A 743 -4.87 5.67 -9.49
C ALA A 743 -5.37 4.22 -9.32
N VAL A 744 -5.61 3.51 -10.42
CA VAL A 744 -5.98 2.09 -10.40
C VAL A 744 -4.84 1.23 -9.84
N ASP A 745 -3.60 1.44 -10.29
CA ASP A 745 -2.43 0.72 -9.75
C ASP A 745 -2.20 1.02 -8.26
N ILE A 746 -2.34 2.28 -7.84
CA ILE A 746 -2.24 2.68 -6.43
C ILE A 746 -3.29 1.92 -5.59
N SER A 747 -4.54 1.85 -6.07
CA SER A 747 -5.61 1.11 -5.39
C SER A 747 -5.30 -0.39 -5.29
N TYR A 748 -4.76 -0.99 -6.35
CA TYR A 748 -4.33 -2.39 -6.34
C TYR A 748 -3.27 -2.63 -5.25
N CYS A 749 -2.24 -1.79 -5.20
CA CYS A 749 -1.17 -1.89 -4.21
C CYS A 749 -1.65 -1.75 -2.77
N MET A 750 -2.61 -0.85 -2.53
CA MET A 750 -3.20 -0.70 -1.19
C MET A 750 -4.00 -1.93 -0.77
N ASN A 751 -4.73 -2.56 -1.68
CA ASN A 751 -5.46 -3.79 -1.38
C ASN A 751 -4.51 -4.99 -1.20
N LEU A 752 -3.41 -5.05 -1.96
CA LEU A 752 -2.37 -6.03 -1.74
C LEU A 752 -1.78 -5.90 -0.32
N LEU A 753 -1.49 -4.68 0.12
CA LEU A 753 -1.04 -4.38 1.48
C LEU A 753 -2.06 -4.79 2.55
N ASN A 754 -3.32 -4.35 2.38
CA ASN A 754 -4.33 -4.41 3.43
C ASN A 754 -5.08 -5.75 3.50
N ILE A 755 -5.08 -6.54 2.42
CA ILE A 755 -5.82 -7.81 2.33
C ILE A 755 -4.84 -8.96 2.09
N GLY A 756 -4.02 -8.86 1.04
CA GLY A 756 -3.11 -9.94 0.66
C GLY A 756 -2.10 -10.28 1.75
N ALA A 757 -1.44 -9.27 2.32
CA ALA A 757 -0.44 -9.50 3.35
C ALA A 757 -1.04 -10.16 4.61
N PRO A 758 -2.12 -9.62 5.22
CA PRO A 758 -2.80 -10.26 6.34
C PRO A 758 -3.32 -11.67 6.04
N TYR A 759 -3.77 -11.94 4.81
CA TYR A 759 -4.22 -13.28 4.44
C TYR A 759 -3.07 -14.30 4.46
N VAL A 760 -1.93 -14.00 3.81
CA VAL A 760 -0.77 -14.91 3.78
C VAL A 760 -0.31 -15.26 5.20
N MET A 761 -0.27 -14.28 6.10
CA MET A 761 0.07 -14.52 7.49
C MET A 761 -1.03 -15.36 8.19
N GLY A 762 -2.30 -14.98 8.03
CA GLY A 762 -3.46 -15.54 8.74
C GLY A 762 -3.70 -17.01 8.47
N TYR A 763 -3.38 -17.46 7.25
CA TYR A 763 -3.56 -18.84 6.79
C TYR A 763 -2.25 -19.65 6.84
N SER A 764 -1.18 -19.08 7.42
CA SER A 764 0.15 -19.70 7.47
C SER A 764 0.15 -21.13 7.99
N ASN A 765 -0.62 -21.43 9.06
CA ASN A 765 -0.71 -22.78 9.62
C ASN A 765 -1.38 -23.77 8.65
N LEU A 766 -2.46 -23.36 7.97
CA LEU A 766 -3.17 -24.21 7.01
C LEU A 766 -2.29 -24.46 5.77
N PHE A 767 -1.59 -23.43 5.29
CA PHE A 767 -0.70 -23.53 4.15
C PHE A 767 0.60 -24.28 4.48
N ALA A 768 1.16 -24.11 5.67
CA ALA A 768 2.39 -24.81 6.06
C ALA A 768 2.19 -26.34 6.13
N ALA A 769 0.96 -26.79 6.36
CA ALA A 769 0.58 -28.20 6.37
C ALA A 769 0.45 -28.82 4.96
N LYS A 770 0.60 -28.04 3.89
CA LYS A 770 0.42 -28.50 2.50
C LYS A 770 1.73 -28.40 1.73
N LYS A 771 1.98 -29.35 0.82
CA LYS A 771 3.17 -29.33 -0.03
C LYS A 771 3.19 -28.07 -0.89
N SER A 772 4.39 -27.56 -1.15
CA SER A 772 4.57 -26.48 -2.11
C SER A 772 4.14 -26.95 -3.50
N PRO A 773 3.48 -26.11 -4.31
CA PRO A 773 3.16 -26.41 -5.71
C PRO A 773 4.40 -26.71 -6.58
N THR A 774 5.55 -26.09 -6.27
CA THR A 774 6.82 -26.31 -6.97
C THR A 774 8.02 -26.33 -6.01
N ALA A 775 9.20 -26.70 -6.51
CA ALA A 775 10.41 -26.82 -5.69
C ALA A 775 11.03 -25.48 -5.24
N VAL A 776 10.46 -24.34 -5.61
CA VAL A 776 10.97 -22.99 -5.24
C VAL A 776 10.64 -22.60 -3.79
N ALA A 777 9.82 -23.40 -3.11
CA ALA A 777 9.44 -23.19 -1.72
C ALA A 777 9.27 -24.52 -0.99
N THR A 778 9.43 -24.52 0.32
CA THR A 778 9.34 -25.74 1.15
C THR A 778 7.92 -26.25 1.36
N ASN A 779 6.92 -25.37 1.41
CA ASN A 779 5.51 -25.70 1.55
C ASN A 779 4.62 -24.62 0.92
N LEU A 780 3.30 -24.80 0.94
CA LEU A 780 2.39 -23.81 0.35
C LEU A 780 2.49 -22.45 1.05
N PHE A 781 2.77 -22.40 2.36
CA PHE A 781 2.93 -21.11 3.06
C PHE A 781 4.12 -20.32 2.52
N THR A 782 5.29 -20.95 2.42
CA THR A 782 6.48 -20.30 1.90
C THR A 782 6.36 -19.97 0.42
N PHE A 783 5.57 -20.76 -0.33
CA PHE A 783 5.20 -20.42 -1.70
C PHE A 783 4.36 -19.12 -1.76
N MET A 784 3.33 -19.00 -0.92
CA MET A 784 2.49 -17.78 -0.86
C MET A 784 3.30 -16.55 -0.39
N VAL A 785 4.24 -16.72 0.52
CA VAL A 785 5.18 -15.66 0.94
C VAL A 785 6.01 -15.14 -0.23
N GLN A 786 6.66 -16.05 -0.98
CA GLN A 786 7.47 -15.68 -2.12
C GLN A 786 6.63 -15.00 -3.22
N ARG A 787 5.43 -15.53 -3.44
CA ARG A 787 4.45 -15.00 -4.41
C ARG A 787 4.01 -13.59 -4.07
N TYR A 788 3.71 -13.32 -2.80
CA TYR A 788 3.39 -11.97 -2.34
C TYR A 788 4.56 -11.02 -2.55
N ALA A 789 5.78 -11.40 -2.13
CA ALA A 789 6.95 -10.55 -2.25
C ALA A 789 7.28 -10.20 -3.72
N ALA A 790 7.13 -11.19 -4.62
CA ALA A 790 7.26 -10.99 -6.06
C ALA A 790 6.16 -10.06 -6.59
N ALA A 791 4.90 -10.30 -6.24
CA ALA A 791 3.78 -9.45 -6.63
C ALA A 791 4.03 -7.99 -6.23
N TRP A 792 4.29 -7.73 -4.94
CA TRP A 792 4.56 -6.41 -4.39
C TRP A 792 5.63 -5.63 -5.17
N THR A 793 6.68 -6.32 -5.58
CA THR A 793 7.80 -5.73 -6.33
C THR A 793 7.45 -5.50 -7.80
N ASN A 794 6.86 -6.50 -8.45
CA ASN A 794 6.61 -6.50 -9.89
C ASN A 794 5.45 -5.57 -10.27
N THR A 795 4.51 -5.35 -9.36
CA THR A 795 3.46 -4.32 -9.47
C THR A 795 3.95 -2.91 -9.13
N LYS A 796 5.23 -2.75 -8.73
CA LYS A 796 5.87 -1.47 -8.35
C LYS A 796 5.19 -0.76 -7.18
N CYS A 797 4.60 -1.51 -6.25
CA CYS A 797 3.93 -0.93 -5.09
C CYS A 797 4.82 0.02 -4.26
N PRO A 798 6.09 -0.31 -3.95
CA PRO A 798 6.97 0.61 -3.22
C PRO A 798 7.01 2.02 -3.81
N ASP A 799 7.11 2.12 -5.15
CA ASP A 799 7.21 3.39 -5.85
C ASP A 799 5.84 4.11 -5.92
N LEU A 800 4.78 3.35 -6.22
CA LEU A 800 3.44 3.90 -6.44
C LEU A 800 2.82 4.48 -5.17
N ILE A 801 3.02 3.83 -4.02
CA ILE A 801 2.50 4.30 -2.72
C ILE A 801 3.60 4.89 -1.82
N GLN A 802 4.78 5.15 -2.39
CA GLN A 802 5.93 5.79 -1.72
C GLN A 802 6.28 5.18 -0.36
N THR A 803 6.32 3.85 -0.30
CA THR A 803 6.70 3.12 0.91
C THR A 803 8.02 2.40 0.71
N ALA A 804 8.91 2.56 1.69
CA ALA A 804 10.16 1.80 1.76
C ALA A 804 9.97 0.44 2.46
N ILE A 805 8.79 0.17 3.04
CA ILE A 805 8.52 -1.04 3.80
C ILE A 805 8.00 -2.12 2.85
N MET A 806 8.69 -3.26 2.78
CA MET A 806 8.17 -4.48 2.18
C MET A 806 7.30 -5.19 3.23
N PRO A 807 6.00 -5.41 3.00
CA PRO A 807 5.13 -5.99 4.03
C PRO A 807 5.54 -7.42 4.40
N ILE A 808 5.85 -8.24 3.40
CA ILE A 808 6.33 -9.60 3.57
C ILE A 808 7.63 -9.75 2.80
N GLU A 809 8.73 -10.03 3.50
CA GLU A 809 10.01 -10.40 2.90
C GLU A 809 10.17 -11.93 2.90
N ALA A 810 10.54 -12.50 1.76
CA ALA A 810 10.79 -13.93 1.64
C ALA A 810 12.18 -14.30 2.20
N ILE A 811 12.26 -15.37 3.00
CA ILE A 811 13.52 -15.92 3.51
C ILE A 811 13.96 -17.04 2.58
N MET A 812 15.04 -16.81 1.84
CA MET A 812 15.59 -17.76 0.87
C MET A 812 16.77 -18.54 1.46
N ASP A 813 16.87 -19.83 1.17
CA ASP A 813 18.07 -20.61 1.47
C ASP A 813 19.18 -20.40 0.42
N ALA A 814 20.31 -21.11 0.57
CA ALA A 814 21.44 -21.03 -0.36
C ALA A 814 21.11 -21.49 -1.79
N ASN A 815 20.04 -22.27 -1.97
CA ASN A 815 19.56 -22.77 -3.27
C ASN A 815 18.42 -21.92 -3.85
N GLN A 816 18.13 -20.75 -3.26
CA GLN A 816 16.99 -19.90 -3.63
C GLN A 816 15.63 -20.57 -3.43
N VAL A 817 15.51 -21.45 -2.44
CA VAL A 817 14.23 -22.03 -2.00
C VAL A 817 13.69 -21.20 -0.85
N CYS A 818 12.44 -20.75 -0.93
CA CYS A 818 11.79 -20.02 0.14
C CYS A 818 11.50 -20.94 1.33
N THR A 819 12.05 -20.59 2.50
CA THR A 819 11.99 -21.37 3.75
C THR A 819 11.20 -20.68 4.87
N GLY A 820 10.86 -19.40 4.70
CA GLY A 820 10.09 -18.63 5.67
C GLY A 820 9.74 -17.24 5.15
N GLY A 821 9.12 -16.43 5.99
CA GLY A 821 8.82 -15.02 5.71
C GLY A 821 9.04 -14.13 6.92
N ILE A 822 9.49 -12.89 6.68
CA ILE A 822 9.52 -11.82 7.67
C ILE A 822 8.34 -10.89 7.38
N PHE A 823 7.47 -10.74 8.38
CA PHE A 823 6.28 -9.90 8.30
C PHE A 823 6.57 -8.59 9.03
N HIS A 824 6.54 -7.49 8.29
CA HIS A 824 6.74 -6.13 8.81
C HIS A 824 5.41 -5.51 9.30
N PHE A 825 4.51 -6.38 9.75
CA PHE A 825 3.19 -6.11 10.30
C PHE A 825 2.75 -7.33 11.13
N ALA A 826 1.73 -7.20 11.98
CA ALA A 826 1.30 -8.26 12.91
C ALA A 826 -0.12 -8.78 12.60
N LEU A 827 -0.35 -10.09 12.77
CA LEU A 827 -1.70 -10.68 12.81
C LEU A 827 -2.34 -10.36 14.16
N GLY A 828 -3.57 -9.86 14.16
CA GLY A 828 -4.38 -9.83 15.38
C GLY A 828 -3.93 -8.81 16.45
N GLY A 829 -3.52 -7.60 16.05
CA GLY A 829 -3.66 -6.45 16.95
C GLY A 829 -2.67 -6.28 18.09
N THR A 830 -1.69 -7.17 18.23
CA THR A 830 -0.54 -6.88 19.10
C THR A 830 0.68 -6.63 18.23
N CYS A 831 1.15 -5.38 18.18
CA CYS A 831 2.50 -5.10 17.67
C CYS A 831 3.52 -5.82 18.54
N PRO A 832 4.47 -6.57 17.94
CA PRO A 832 5.85 -6.44 18.36
C PRO A 832 6.41 -5.14 17.74
N ALA A 833 7.29 -4.45 18.46
CA ALA A 833 8.17 -3.42 17.90
C ALA A 833 9.28 -4.03 17.01
N THR A 834 9.08 -5.27 16.55
CA THR A 834 10.06 -6.15 15.95
C THR A 834 9.40 -6.93 14.81
N PRO A 835 10.02 -7.01 13.62
CA PRO A 835 9.53 -7.86 12.53
C PRO A 835 9.27 -9.28 13.03
N MET A 836 8.13 -9.87 12.63
CA MET A 836 7.81 -11.24 12.98
C MET A 836 8.41 -12.17 11.95
N THR A 837 9.38 -12.98 12.36
CA THR A 837 9.95 -14.05 11.52
C THR A 837 9.13 -15.32 11.71
N ILE A 838 8.49 -15.80 10.65
CA ILE A 838 7.83 -17.11 10.62
C ILE A 838 8.68 -18.04 9.74
N ASN A 839 9.41 -18.93 10.40
CA ASN A 839 10.14 -20.00 9.72
C ASN A 839 9.22 -21.20 9.52
N SER A 840 9.28 -21.82 8.35
CA SER A 840 8.55 -23.06 8.11
C SER A 840 9.14 -24.18 8.97
N PRO A 841 8.32 -24.97 9.70
CA PRO A 841 8.77 -26.28 10.15
C PRO A 841 9.08 -27.12 8.92
N THR A 842 10.26 -27.75 8.87
CA THR A 842 10.59 -28.73 7.83
C THR A 842 9.63 -29.91 7.98
N ILE A 843 8.88 -30.24 6.92
CA ILE A 843 8.18 -31.53 6.86
C ILE A 843 9.26 -32.61 6.73
N MET A 844 9.78 -33.09 7.86
CA MET A 844 10.57 -34.32 7.87
C MET A 844 9.63 -35.45 7.47
N ASN A 845 9.90 -36.02 6.30
CA ASN A 845 9.18 -37.16 5.77
C ASN A 845 9.52 -38.40 6.62
N GLY A 846 8.85 -38.56 7.77
CA GLY A 846 9.06 -39.66 8.69
C GLY A 846 8.44 -40.95 8.16
N THR A 847 9.25 -41.82 7.55
CA THR A 847 8.94 -43.25 7.47
C THR A 847 8.81 -43.80 8.89
N ALA A 848 7.66 -44.38 9.19
CA ALA A 848 7.36 -44.97 10.49
C ALA A 848 8.35 -46.09 10.84
N THR A 849 9.05 -45.94 11.96
CA THR A 849 9.65 -47.07 12.69
C THR A 849 9.21 -47.00 14.15
N THR A 850 8.72 -48.14 14.63
CA THR A 850 8.13 -48.45 15.93
C THR A 850 8.98 -48.06 17.16
N PRO A 851 8.35 -47.83 18.32
CA PRO A 851 9.03 -47.36 19.54
C PRO A 851 9.67 -48.51 20.32
N PRO A 852 10.80 -48.29 21.00
CA PRO A 852 11.13 -49.01 22.22
C PRO A 852 10.85 -48.17 23.47
N ALA A 853 10.41 -48.87 24.49
CA ALA A 853 9.97 -48.38 25.78
C ALA A 853 11.11 -47.91 26.70
N GLY A 854 10.78 -46.97 27.59
CA GLY A 854 11.23 -46.94 28.99
C GLY A 854 12.64 -46.41 29.29
N GLY A 855 12.69 -45.31 30.03
CA GLY A 855 13.88 -44.91 30.79
C GLY A 855 13.95 -43.41 31.06
N GLY A 856 13.48 -42.96 32.23
CA GLY A 856 13.63 -41.58 32.66
C GLY A 856 15.06 -41.26 33.13
N ALA A 857 15.52 -40.03 32.89
CA ALA A 857 16.46 -39.33 33.75
C ALA A 857 16.56 -37.83 33.40
N ALA A 858 16.37 -37.02 34.43
CA ALA A 858 16.94 -35.72 34.79
C ALA A 858 17.48 -34.74 33.71
N ALA A 859 17.04 -33.49 33.88
CA ALA A 859 17.54 -32.28 33.26
C ALA A 859 19.04 -32.03 33.54
N THR A 860 19.77 -31.67 32.49
CA THR A 860 21.09 -31.03 32.55
C THR A 860 21.09 -29.74 31.74
N ALA A 861 21.64 -28.69 32.36
CA ALA A 861 21.76 -27.34 31.81
C ALA A 861 22.66 -27.30 30.55
N PRO A 862 22.42 -26.35 29.61
CA PRO A 862 23.23 -26.25 28.41
C PRO A 862 24.63 -25.69 28.70
N ALA A 863 25.62 -26.35 28.11
CA ALA A 863 27.01 -25.95 28.12
C ALA A 863 27.23 -24.65 27.31
N THR A 864 28.06 -23.77 27.87
CA THR A 864 28.61 -22.57 27.25
C THR A 864 29.47 -22.94 26.03
N ILE A 865 29.04 -22.52 24.84
CA ILE A 865 29.90 -22.48 23.64
C ILE A 865 30.56 -21.10 23.59
N ALA A 866 31.88 -21.09 23.74
CA ALA A 866 32.72 -19.92 23.53
C ALA A 866 32.94 -19.68 22.03
N GLY A 867 32.76 -18.42 21.60
CA GLY A 867 33.43 -17.85 20.41
C GLY A 867 32.84 -18.18 19.05
N ALA A 868 31.69 -17.58 18.70
CA ALA A 868 31.30 -17.36 17.30
C ALA A 868 31.34 -15.85 17.00
N THR A 869 32.30 -15.43 16.18
CA THR A 869 32.43 -14.06 15.67
C THR A 869 31.34 -13.78 14.63
N VAL A 870 30.50 -12.78 14.89
CA VAL A 870 29.46 -12.29 13.96
C VAL A 870 30.06 -11.15 13.11
N PRO A 871 30.10 -11.26 11.77
CA PRO A 871 30.52 -10.13 10.93
C PRO A 871 29.45 -9.03 10.88
N ILE A 872 29.86 -7.78 11.05
CA ILE A 872 29.01 -6.58 10.90
C ILE A 872 28.90 -6.25 9.40
N LEU A 873 27.68 -6.24 8.88
CA LEU A 873 27.35 -5.90 7.49
C LEU A 873 27.17 -4.37 7.36
N VAL A 874 27.93 -3.72 6.48
CA VAL A 874 27.79 -2.27 6.17
C VAL A 874 27.49 -2.11 4.68
N ASN A 875 26.34 -1.52 4.34
CA ASN A 875 25.89 -1.32 2.96
C ASN A 875 26.43 -0.01 2.38
N ALA A 876 27.12 -0.07 1.23
CA ALA A 876 27.47 1.09 0.40
C ALA A 876 27.21 0.78 -1.09
N PRO A 877 26.63 1.70 -1.89
CA PRO A 877 26.25 1.44 -3.28
C PRO A 877 27.44 1.59 -4.26
N CYS A 878 27.63 0.60 -5.15
CA CYS A 878 28.55 0.65 -6.30
C CYS A 878 27.75 0.56 -7.61
N SER A 879 28.03 1.44 -8.57
CA SER A 879 27.44 1.42 -9.93
C SER A 879 28.47 1.00 -10.98
N ALA A 880 28.23 -0.08 -11.73
CA ALA A 880 28.99 -0.43 -12.93
C ALA A 880 28.06 -0.52 -14.14
N LYS A 881 28.46 0.09 -15.27
CA LYS A 881 27.71 0.08 -16.54
C LYS A 881 28.46 -0.76 -17.58
N ILE A 882 27.77 -1.71 -18.22
CA ILE A 882 28.26 -2.44 -19.40
C ILE A 882 27.41 -2.01 -20.59
N ALA A 883 28.04 -1.57 -21.68
CA ALA A 883 27.38 -1.16 -22.92
C ALA A 883 27.82 -2.07 -24.07
N VAL A 884 26.86 -2.58 -24.86
CA VAL A 884 27.10 -3.32 -26.11
C VAL A 884 26.59 -2.45 -27.27
N GLN A 885 27.46 -2.15 -28.23
CA GLN A 885 27.12 -1.34 -29.41
C GLN A 885 27.11 -2.22 -30.67
N TYR A 886 26.03 -2.12 -31.46
CA TYR A 886 25.95 -2.73 -32.80
C TYR A 886 26.57 -1.79 -33.84
N PRO A 887 27.49 -2.25 -34.71
CA PRO A 887 27.79 -1.52 -35.94
C PRO A 887 26.61 -1.65 -36.92
N SER A 888 26.14 -0.52 -37.43
CA SER A 888 25.02 -0.44 -38.37
C SER A 888 25.43 -0.88 -39.78
N SER A 889 25.43 -2.20 -40.03
CA SER A 889 25.22 -2.86 -41.34
C SER A 889 25.18 -4.39 -41.16
N CYS A 890 24.08 -5.06 -41.52
CA CYS A 890 23.89 -6.52 -41.53
C CYS A 890 24.94 -7.27 -42.42
N PRO A 891 25.04 -8.62 -42.39
CA PRO A 891 25.56 -9.46 -41.31
C PRO A 891 26.51 -10.55 -41.86
N THR A 892 27.82 -10.32 -41.93
CA THR A 892 28.81 -11.40 -42.19
C THR A 892 30.16 -11.21 -41.51
N GLY A 893 30.28 -10.23 -40.60
CA GLY A 893 31.53 -9.97 -39.88
C GLY A 893 31.47 -10.52 -38.45
N PRO A 894 32.48 -11.27 -37.98
CA PRO A 894 32.50 -11.76 -36.60
C PRO A 894 32.59 -10.58 -35.61
N MET A 895 31.80 -10.64 -34.54
CA MET A 895 31.94 -9.72 -33.42
C MET A 895 33.36 -9.80 -32.84
N ARG A 896 34.02 -8.66 -32.61
CA ARG A 896 35.35 -8.61 -31.96
C ARG A 896 35.29 -7.77 -30.70
N LEU A 897 35.17 -8.43 -29.56
CA LEU A 897 35.42 -7.84 -28.23
C LEU A 897 36.95 -7.75 -28.01
N ARG A 898 37.49 -6.54 -27.88
CA ARG A 898 38.86 -6.34 -27.39
C ARG A 898 38.82 -5.80 -25.97
N ALA A 899 38.84 -6.69 -24.99
CA ALA A 899 39.12 -6.35 -23.59
C ALA A 899 40.55 -6.82 -23.25
N ARG A 900 41.49 -5.89 -23.07
CA ARG A 900 42.94 -6.20 -22.95
C ARG A 900 43.38 -6.81 -21.62
N GLN A 901 42.46 -7.26 -20.76
CA GLN A 901 42.79 -7.75 -19.40
C GLN A 901 41.88 -8.90 -18.90
N LEU A 902 41.33 -9.72 -19.79
CA LEU A 902 40.66 -10.97 -19.38
C LEU A 902 41.65 -12.12 -19.33
N SER A 903 41.54 -13.00 -18.33
CA SER A 903 42.26 -14.27 -18.31
C SER A 903 41.86 -15.13 -19.51
N SER A 904 42.69 -16.10 -19.89
CA SER A 904 42.40 -17.00 -21.02
C SER A 904 41.09 -17.78 -20.84
N VAL A 905 40.74 -18.12 -19.60
CA VAL A 905 39.47 -18.77 -19.24
C VAL A 905 38.28 -17.84 -19.46
N GLN A 906 38.40 -16.57 -19.06
CA GLN A 906 37.35 -15.57 -19.25
C GLN A 906 37.13 -15.22 -20.73
N GLN A 907 38.20 -15.18 -21.54
CA GLN A 907 38.07 -14.99 -22.99
C GLN A 907 37.35 -16.17 -23.65
N SER A 908 37.69 -17.40 -23.23
CA SER A 908 37.03 -18.63 -23.69
C SER A 908 35.53 -18.65 -23.35
N LEU A 909 35.17 -18.25 -22.13
CA LEU A 909 33.77 -18.24 -21.68
C LEU A 909 32.93 -17.19 -22.41
N VAL A 910 33.47 -15.97 -22.57
CA VAL A 910 32.81 -14.90 -23.34
C VAL A 910 32.67 -15.29 -24.81
N GLN A 911 33.69 -15.92 -25.40
CA GLN A 911 33.62 -16.40 -26.78
C GLN A 911 32.55 -17.48 -26.95
N LYS A 912 32.42 -18.43 -26.01
CA LYS A 912 31.34 -19.44 -26.04
C LYS A 912 29.94 -18.82 -26.02
N VAL A 913 29.72 -17.80 -25.18
CA VAL A 913 28.42 -17.11 -25.11
C VAL A 913 28.13 -16.37 -26.43
N VAL A 914 29.13 -15.74 -27.04
CA VAL A 914 28.98 -15.06 -28.34
C VAL A 914 28.71 -16.08 -29.46
N ASP A 915 29.44 -17.19 -29.49
CA ASP A 915 29.28 -18.23 -30.51
C ASP A 915 27.89 -18.89 -30.41
N GLU A 916 27.41 -19.13 -29.18
CA GLU A 916 26.09 -19.72 -28.94
C GLU A 916 24.94 -18.73 -29.25
N PHE A 917 25.14 -17.44 -28.97
CA PHE A 917 24.25 -16.37 -29.38
C PHE A 917 24.16 -16.27 -30.92
N GLU A 918 25.29 -16.23 -31.62
CA GLU A 918 25.33 -16.16 -33.09
C GLU A 918 24.70 -17.41 -33.73
N ALA A 919 24.97 -18.60 -33.21
CA ALA A 919 24.40 -19.85 -33.71
C ALA A 919 22.87 -19.88 -33.58
N ARG A 920 22.32 -19.42 -32.45
CA ARG A 920 20.87 -19.39 -32.19
C ARG A 920 20.15 -18.27 -32.96
N LEU A 921 20.78 -17.10 -33.12
CA LEU A 921 20.27 -16.03 -33.97
C LEU A 921 20.17 -16.49 -35.43
N HIS A 922 21.20 -17.19 -35.94
CA HIS A 922 21.21 -17.78 -37.28
C HIS A 922 20.23 -18.95 -37.46
N ALA A 923 19.77 -19.59 -36.38
CA ALA A 923 18.70 -20.59 -36.42
C ALA A 923 17.32 -19.92 -36.52
N ILE A 924 17.10 -18.83 -35.77
CA ILE A 924 15.85 -18.05 -35.79
C ILE A 924 15.62 -17.40 -37.16
N TYR A 925 16.65 -16.82 -37.78
CA TYR A 925 16.53 -16.18 -39.11
C TYR A 925 16.52 -17.15 -40.30
N ARG A 926 16.73 -18.46 -40.10
CA ARG A 926 16.61 -19.46 -41.17
C ARG A 926 15.23 -20.09 -41.28
N ASP A 927 14.45 -20.03 -40.19
CA ASP A 927 13.11 -20.63 -40.09
C ASP A 927 11.98 -19.58 -40.11
N LEU A 928 12.32 -18.29 -40.24
CA LEU A 928 11.47 -17.17 -40.67
C LEU A 928 11.65 -16.96 -42.18
#